data_AF-A0A7X9G4N2-F1
#
_entry.id   AF-A0A7X9G4N2-F1
#
_cell.length_a   1.000
_cell.length_b   1.000
_cell.length_c   1.000
_cell.angle_alpha   90.00
_cell.angle_beta   90.00
_cell.angle_gamma   90.00
#
_symmetry.space_group_name_H-M   'P 1'
#
loop_
_entity.id
_entity.type
_entity.pdbx_description
1 polymer ?
#
loop_
_entity_poly.entity_id
_entity_poly.type
_entity_poly.pdbx_seq_one_letter_code
_entity_poly.pdbx_strand_id
1 'polypeptide(L)'
;MTAVDTQPIHPSLEDSRRWFNDLFGAGQIDARNRTCVGFSITPRIARELTLKLESGAAPVQVRYQMKTRTYEGQAPAVSALLRGESERCFFITAHAYEPHATNDVAGVACSLEIARTLSALIADGRLPKPKYSIRFFHGLENFSLYAWGLRHPEKMKDAIGGVSLDSFGRLEKAGKREHFVLRRSLNVHPTSQHGLAREIMQMVANDSGIGFEVKEASKNNEDLMQDPMFGPPWNLLYGSLWEEPLATYPRCYFYHTSLDTPDKLSPLVLETAGAFAGTLAFFMASAEKEDSAFLAKLACKDWKQVVDDKCREALRLQDEGLALRRLRAQRLAAWRRFSIPSGMAAIDDPTLAVEFKTYAEQRIAAALQVLYGGEPPALMVQGHREILVRTLPGPIGLGTISDELRDLAAEAQGYRSNEYWCLDESGTNFYHFDGKKTVFEVALAIWATRPYGLQEDADAFPQELQRWAKLAEVLLKGGLARLREIPVVKKAQIVHGLQELGIQPSDCLMVHSSLKSFGFVEGGADTVIDALQEVVTEAGIVAMPAFCDCAEGGSSGAYDPATTPIGKWVGLIPETFRKRPDVLRSRHPTHSVCAWGQKAEEFLQQASPYDTFAEDSPWGKLLKQKGKVLFLGEAIGGNTFLHACEGWYNSYLDSTFALCKTPERVQSVLVKDYPGGCRGRWYKLGRNAPWFQKLKERGVFQETRINDTV
;
A
#
# COMPACT_ATOMS: atom_id res chain seq x y z
N MET A 1 11.81 40.06 -8.65
CA MET A 1 11.47 40.00 -7.20
C MET A 1 12.76 39.96 -6.42
N THR A 2 12.83 40.62 -5.26
CA THR A 2 14.01 40.63 -4.40
C THR A 2 13.63 40.10 -3.02
N ALA A 3 14.40 39.16 -2.49
CA ALA A 3 14.20 38.62 -1.14
C ALA A 3 15.54 38.65 -0.39
N VAL A 4 15.47 38.93 0.91
CA VAL A 4 16.62 38.99 1.81
C VAL A 4 16.28 38.12 3.01
N ASP A 5 17.09 37.10 3.29
CA ASP A 5 16.98 36.39 4.56
C ASP A 5 17.60 37.23 5.68
N THR A 6 16.79 37.52 6.69
CA THR A 6 17.19 38.32 7.85
C THR A 6 17.27 37.49 9.13
N GLN A 7 16.99 36.19 9.08
CA GLN A 7 16.83 35.37 10.27
C GLN A 7 18.00 34.38 10.48
N PRO A 8 18.65 34.38 11.67
CA PRO A 8 19.60 33.33 12.02
C PRO A 8 18.91 31.96 12.12
N ILE A 9 19.61 30.89 11.72
CA ILE A 9 19.27 29.51 12.14
C ILE A 9 19.37 29.37 13.66
N HIS A 10 20.31 30.10 14.28
CA HIS A 10 20.51 30.16 15.72
C HIS A 10 20.99 31.54 16.18
N PRO A 11 20.49 32.08 17.32
CA PRO A 11 20.87 33.40 17.80
C PRO A 11 22.38 33.63 17.98
N SER A 12 23.16 32.57 18.25
CA SER A 12 24.62 32.68 18.44
C SER A 12 25.43 32.72 17.14
N LEU A 13 24.80 32.53 15.97
CA LEU A 13 25.49 32.40 14.68
C LEU A 13 25.42 33.69 13.87
N GLU A 14 25.87 34.80 14.45
CA GLU A 14 25.68 36.15 13.91
C GLU A 14 26.36 36.41 12.56
N ASP A 15 27.39 35.62 12.26
CA ASP A 15 28.19 35.64 11.02
C ASP A 15 27.85 34.54 10.02
N SER A 16 27.01 33.59 10.40
CA SER A 16 26.67 32.50 9.50
C SER A 16 25.83 33.03 8.34
N ARG A 17 26.05 32.47 7.15
CA ARG A 17 25.16 32.65 6.01
C ARG A 17 24.37 31.38 5.81
N ARG A 18 23.07 31.51 5.64
CA ARG A 18 22.20 30.38 5.36
C ARG A 18 22.09 30.14 3.87
N TRP A 19 22.18 28.90 3.45
CA TRP A 19 21.81 28.51 2.10
C TRP A 19 20.34 28.09 2.08
N PHE A 20 19.66 28.44 1.00
CA PHE A 20 18.25 28.13 0.81
C PHE A 20 18.03 27.62 -0.60
N ASN A 21 17.27 26.53 -0.67
CA ASN A 21 16.61 26.11 -1.90
C ASN A 21 15.36 26.93 -2.22
N ASP A 22 14.77 27.61 -1.24
CA ASP A 22 13.40 28.12 -1.31
C ASP A 22 13.24 29.61 -0.88
N LEU A 23 14.07 30.52 -1.38
CA LEU A 23 13.95 31.95 -1.00
C LEU A 23 12.74 32.68 -1.63
N PHE A 24 12.03 32.03 -2.57
CA PHE A 24 11.02 32.66 -3.44
C PHE A 24 9.74 31.83 -3.64
N GLY A 25 9.55 30.75 -2.90
CA GLY A 25 8.51 29.76 -3.19
C GLY A 25 9.13 28.53 -3.87
N ALA A 26 8.69 27.39 -3.35
CA ALA A 26 9.30 26.07 -3.40
C ALA A 26 10.48 25.82 -4.33
N GLY A 27 11.68 25.86 -3.76
CA GLY A 27 12.76 24.91 -4.05
C GLY A 27 13.46 25.02 -5.40
N GLN A 28 12.86 25.65 -6.41
CA GLN A 28 13.39 25.90 -7.75
C GLN A 28 12.31 26.67 -8.52
N ILE A 29 12.56 27.96 -8.70
CA ILE A 29 11.62 28.95 -9.21
C ILE A 29 11.14 28.57 -10.62
N ASP A 30 9.86 28.20 -10.78
CA ASP A 30 9.20 28.15 -12.10
C ASP A 30 8.80 29.57 -12.53
N ALA A 31 9.80 30.42 -12.68
CA ALA A 31 9.66 31.67 -13.37
C ALA A 31 10.66 31.66 -14.53
N ARG A 32 10.40 30.78 -15.52
CA ARG A 32 11.22 30.60 -16.72
C ARG A 32 11.59 31.93 -17.40
N ASN A 33 10.80 32.99 -17.15
CA ASN A 33 10.96 34.33 -17.73
C ASN A 33 11.15 35.47 -16.70
N ARG A 34 11.46 35.22 -15.42
CA ARG A 34 11.70 36.30 -14.44
C ARG A 34 13.00 36.11 -13.66
N THR A 35 13.81 37.16 -13.63
CA THR A 35 14.98 37.21 -12.74
C THR A 35 14.53 37.45 -11.29
N CYS A 36 14.81 36.48 -10.42
CA CYS A 36 14.68 36.61 -8.97
C CYS A 36 16.05 36.90 -8.34
N VAL A 37 16.08 37.79 -7.33
CA VAL A 37 17.31 38.30 -6.72
C VAL A 37 17.28 38.01 -5.22
N GLY A 38 17.92 36.91 -4.80
CA GLY A 38 17.98 36.51 -3.40
C GLY A 38 19.30 36.92 -2.76
N PHE A 39 19.26 37.47 -1.55
CA PHE A 39 20.44 37.71 -0.73
C PHE A 39 20.37 36.87 0.55
N SER A 40 21.36 36.00 0.72
CA SER A 40 21.69 35.43 2.03
C SER A 40 22.72 36.34 2.69
N ILE A 41 22.28 37.09 3.70
CA ILE A 41 23.13 37.97 4.50
C ILE A 41 23.28 37.40 5.91
N THR A 42 24.30 37.85 6.64
CA THR A 42 24.48 37.38 8.02
C THR A 42 23.43 38.01 8.94
N PRO A 43 23.01 37.32 10.02
CA PRO A 43 22.08 37.84 11.00
C PRO A 43 22.50 39.19 11.60
N ARG A 44 23.82 39.44 11.72
CA ARG A 44 24.31 40.76 12.13
C ARG A 44 23.93 41.86 11.14
N ILE A 45 24.24 41.67 9.86
CA ILE A 45 23.91 42.64 8.81
C ILE A 45 22.40 42.86 8.76
N ALA A 46 21.62 41.79 8.89
CA ALA A 46 20.18 41.86 8.94
C ALA A 46 19.68 42.74 10.09
N ARG A 47 20.17 42.53 11.32
CA ARG A 47 19.81 43.37 12.47
C ARG A 47 20.26 44.81 12.31
N GLU A 48 21.45 45.05 11.77
CA GLU A 48 21.91 46.42 11.46
C GLU A 48 20.97 47.13 10.49
N LEU A 49 20.49 46.43 9.46
CA LEU A 49 19.51 46.96 8.51
C LEU A 49 18.14 47.20 9.18
N THR A 50 17.66 46.27 9.98
CA THR A 50 16.39 46.39 10.73
C THR A 50 16.44 47.57 11.71
N LEU A 51 17.49 47.70 12.52
CA LEU A 51 17.66 48.80 13.47
C LEU A 51 17.71 50.17 12.76
N LYS A 52 18.36 50.25 11.59
CA LYS A 52 18.38 51.48 10.78
C LYS A 52 17.02 51.83 10.19
N LEU A 53 16.19 50.83 9.85
CA LEU A 53 14.82 51.02 9.41
C LEU A 53 13.93 51.51 10.56
N GLU A 54 14.06 50.87 11.73
CA GLU A 54 13.29 51.20 12.94
C GLU A 54 13.66 52.56 13.54
N SER A 55 14.90 53.01 13.37
CA SER A 55 15.36 54.32 13.87
C SER A 55 14.81 55.53 13.10
N GLY A 56 13.92 55.33 12.13
CA GLY A 56 13.29 56.40 11.36
C GLY A 56 14.18 57.04 10.29
N ALA A 57 15.39 56.50 10.05
CA ALA A 57 16.32 56.95 9.02
C ALA A 57 15.93 56.40 7.63
N ALA A 58 14.65 56.51 7.28
CA ALA A 58 14.13 56.06 6.00
C ALA A 58 14.52 57.05 4.87
N PRO A 59 14.90 56.57 3.68
CA PRO A 59 15.06 55.16 3.29
C PRO A 59 16.47 54.59 3.55
N VAL A 60 16.55 53.38 4.12
CA VAL A 60 17.80 52.59 4.14
C VAL A 60 18.04 52.04 2.73
N GLN A 61 18.88 52.71 1.96
CA GLN A 61 19.20 52.30 0.59
C GLN A 61 20.33 51.26 0.57
N VAL A 62 20.04 50.08 0.02
CA VAL A 62 21.06 49.05 -0.26
C VAL A 62 21.35 49.05 -1.74
N ARG A 63 22.62 49.25 -2.11
CA ARG A 63 23.09 49.09 -3.48
C ARG A 63 23.64 47.67 -3.65
N TYR A 64 23.09 46.94 -4.61
CA TYR A 64 23.62 45.64 -5.01
C TYR A 64 24.01 45.68 -6.49
N GLN A 65 24.96 44.84 -6.86
CA GLN A 65 25.29 44.56 -8.25
C GLN A 65 25.20 43.05 -8.44
N MET A 66 24.35 42.63 -9.37
CA MET A 66 24.20 41.23 -9.70
C MET A 66 24.41 41.04 -11.19
N LYS A 67 25.29 40.12 -11.56
CA LYS A 67 25.53 39.71 -12.95
C LYS A 67 24.92 38.33 -13.14
N THR A 68 23.66 38.27 -13.51
CA THR A 68 22.95 37.02 -13.82
C THR A 68 22.53 36.97 -15.27
N ARG A 69 22.36 35.75 -15.78
CA ARG A 69 21.75 35.45 -17.07
C ARG A 69 20.95 34.16 -16.94
N THR A 70 19.82 34.07 -17.63
CA THR A 70 19.15 32.79 -17.87
C THR A 70 19.82 32.12 -19.06
N TYR A 71 20.10 30.82 -18.95
CA TYR A 71 20.71 30.04 -20.02
C TYR A 71 20.19 28.60 -19.96
N GLU A 72 20.18 27.92 -21.09
CA GLU A 72 19.98 26.47 -21.12
C GLU A 72 21.25 25.78 -20.60
N GLY A 73 21.10 25.01 -19.53
CA GLY A 73 22.19 24.31 -18.86
C GLY A 73 22.01 22.79 -18.90
N GLN A 74 23.08 22.07 -18.55
CA GLN A 74 23.05 20.63 -18.29
C GLN A 74 23.44 20.39 -16.83
N ALA A 75 22.67 19.59 -16.12
CA ALA A 75 23.05 19.08 -14.80
C ALA A 75 23.70 17.70 -14.98
N PRO A 76 25.00 17.54 -14.68
CA PRO A 76 25.65 16.25 -14.85
C PRO A 76 25.12 15.24 -13.83
N ALA A 77 25.10 13.97 -14.20
CA ALA A 77 24.88 12.87 -13.27
C ALA A 77 26.01 11.87 -13.42
N VAL A 78 26.56 11.42 -12.31
CA VAL A 78 27.60 10.40 -12.25
C VAL A 78 26.93 9.07 -11.94
N SER A 79 27.18 8.07 -12.78
CA SER A 79 26.78 6.69 -12.48
C SER A 79 27.96 5.75 -12.61
N ALA A 80 28.15 4.92 -11.60
CA ALA A 80 29.14 3.85 -11.59
C ALA A 80 28.44 2.50 -11.32
N LEU A 81 29.06 1.43 -11.77
CA LEU A 81 28.52 0.08 -11.65
C LEU A 81 29.57 -0.87 -11.09
N LEU A 82 29.28 -1.44 -9.91
CA LEU A 82 29.96 -2.63 -9.43
C LEU A 82 29.30 -3.83 -10.12
N ARG A 83 29.99 -4.45 -11.07
CA ARG A 83 29.41 -5.46 -11.96
C ARG A 83 29.22 -6.81 -11.26
N GLY A 84 27.98 -7.28 -11.27
CA GLY A 84 27.61 -8.65 -10.93
C GLY A 84 27.70 -9.59 -12.13
N GLU A 85 27.02 -10.72 -12.06
CA GLU A 85 26.82 -11.65 -13.18
C GLU A 85 25.75 -11.15 -14.16
N SER A 86 24.84 -10.31 -13.68
CA SER A 86 23.74 -9.70 -14.42
C SER A 86 23.78 -8.17 -14.32
N GLU A 87 23.31 -7.50 -15.38
CA GLU A 87 23.19 -6.04 -15.45
C GLU A 87 21.97 -5.50 -14.67
N ARG A 88 21.05 -6.35 -14.19
CA ARG A 88 20.04 -5.95 -13.21
C ARG A 88 20.74 -5.40 -11.98
N CYS A 89 20.18 -4.38 -11.33
CA CYS A 89 20.91 -3.71 -10.26
C CYS A 89 20.10 -3.25 -9.06
N PHE A 90 20.78 -3.27 -7.91
CA PHE A 90 20.39 -2.52 -6.73
C PHE A 90 21.01 -1.13 -6.79
N PHE A 91 20.28 -0.09 -6.39
CA PHE A 91 20.75 1.28 -6.47
C PHE A 91 21.19 1.82 -5.10
N ILE A 92 22.35 2.47 -5.07
CA ILE A 92 22.74 3.38 -3.99
C ILE A 92 22.77 4.78 -4.58
N THR A 93 21.92 5.65 -4.04
CA THR A 93 21.77 7.03 -4.49
C THR A 93 22.19 8.00 -3.41
N ALA A 94 22.79 9.10 -3.83
CA ALA A 94 23.01 10.29 -3.03
C ALA A 94 22.95 11.47 -3.99
N HIS A 95 22.43 12.61 -3.55
CA HIS A 95 22.42 13.79 -4.40
C HIS A 95 23.77 14.50 -4.33
N ALA A 96 24.07 15.16 -5.44
CA ALA A 96 25.22 16.02 -5.62
C ALA A 96 24.66 17.41 -5.96
N TYR A 97 25.48 18.44 -5.75
CA TYR A 97 25.28 19.84 -6.17
C TYR A 97 24.61 20.81 -5.19
N GLU A 98 24.22 20.41 -3.97
CA GLU A 98 24.06 21.38 -2.89
C GLU A 98 25.41 21.69 -2.22
N PRO A 99 25.63 22.94 -1.78
CA PRO A 99 26.82 23.29 -1.03
C PRO A 99 26.74 22.73 0.40
N HIS A 100 27.92 22.56 1.00
CA HIS A 100 28.17 22.14 2.38
C HIS A 100 28.26 20.63 2.62
N ALA A 101 28.79 20.25 3.78
CA ALA A 101 29.27 18.88 4.02
C ALA A 101 28.15 17.91 4.41
N THR A 102 27.25 18.31 5.29
CA THR A 102 26.41 17.37 6.04
C THR A 102 25.20 16.87 5.28
N ASN A 103 24.63 17.66 4.36
CA ASN A 103 23.49 17.25 3.53
C ASN A 103 23.95 16.29 2.42
N ASP A 104 24.50 16.83 1.33
CA ASP A 104 24.80 16.07 0.12
C ASP A 104 26.12 15.32 0.16
N VAL A 105 27.20 16.07 0.45
CA VAL A 105 28.56 15.59 0.25
C VAL A 105 28.83 14.37 1.12
N ALA A 106 28.22 14.31 2.31
CA ALA A 106 28.27 13.16 3.20
C ALA A 106 27.68 11.88 2.57
N GLY A 107 26.51 11.99 1.92
CA GLY A 107 25.86 10.87 1.23
C GLY A 107 26.72 10.35 0.07
N VAL A 108 27.27 11.25 -0.75
CA VAL A 108 28.17 10.91 -1.86
C VAL A 108 29.46 10.26 -1.35
N ALA A 109 30.10 10.83 -0.33
CA ALA A 109 31.32 10.29 0.25
C ALA A 109 31.09 8.87 0.83
N CYS A 110 29.98 8.67 1.56
CA CYS A 110 29.57 7.37 2.07
C CYS A 110 29.33 6.37 0.92
N SER A 111 28.61 6.78 -0.12
CA SER A 111 28.32 5.98 -1.31
C SER A 111 29.61 5.52 -2.03
N LEU A 112 30.59 6.41 -2.19
CA LEU A 112 31.90 6.07 -2.78
C LEU A 112 32.71 5.11 -1.91
N GLU A 113 32.66 5.28 -0.60
CA GLU A 113 33.37 4.42 0.34
C GLU A 113 32.76 3.00 0.39
N ILE A 114 31.44 2.88 0.25
CA ILE A 114 30.76 1.59 0.04
C ILE A 114 31.26 0.92 -1.24
N ALA A 115 31.32 1.67 -2.36
CA ALA A 115 31.81 1.13 -3.64
C ALA A 115 33.24 0.61 -3.52
N ARG A 116 34.13 1.38 -2.90
CA ARG A 116 35.52 1.02 -2.64
C ARG A 116 35.63 -0.23 -1.78
N THR A 117 34.88 -0.28 -0.68
CA THR A 117 34.90 -1.39 0.28
C THR A 117 34.39 -2.68 -0.34
N LEU A 118 33.22 -2.66 -0.97
CA LEU A 118 32.66 -3.85 -1.63
C LEU A 118 33.57 -4.34 -2.75
N SER A 119 34.11 -3.43 -3.58
CA SER A 119 35.04 -3.81 -4.64
C SER A 119 36.31 -4.47 -4.09
N ALA A 120 36.87 -3.96 -2.99
CA ALA A 120 38.06 -4.54 -2.36
C ALA A 120 37.76 -5.92 -1.75
N LEU A 121 36.66 -6.05 -1.01
CA LEU A 121 36.26 -7.32 -0.40
C LEU A 121 36.00 -8.42 -1.44
N ILE A 122 35.45 -8.06 -2.60
CA ILE A 122 35.25 -8.99 -3.72
C ILE A 122 36.59 -9.36 -4.37
N ALA A 123 37.45 -8.37 -4.63
CA ALA A 123 38.77 -8.62 -5.24
C ALA A 123 39.65 -9.52 -4.36
N ASP A 124 39.55 -9.36 -3.04
CA ASP A 124 40.29 -10.15 -2.04
C ASP A 124 39.64 -11.53 -1.77
N GLY A 125 38.50 -11.85 -2.38
CA GLY A 125 37.79 -13.12 -2.20
C GLY A 125 37.06 -13.28 -0.86
N ARG A 126 36.94 -12.21 -0.07
CA ARG A 126 36.21 -12.20 1.21
C ARG A 126 34.70 -12.13 1.01
N LEU A 127 34.25 -11.58 -0.12
CA LEU A 127 32.88 -11.63 -0.59
C LEU A 127 32.84 -12.28 -1.98
N PRO A 128 31.83 -13.11 -2.29
CA PRO A 128 31.64 -13.60 -3.64
C PRO A 128 31.25 -12.47 -4.58
N LYS A 129 31.42 -12.70 -5.89
CA LYS A 129 30.85 -11.81 -6.90
C LYS A 129 29.32 -11.86 -6.80
N PRO A 130 28.61 -10.72 -6.70
CA PRO A 130 27.16 -10.74 -6.59
C PRO A 130 26.50 -11.15 -7.92
N LYS A 131 25.33 -11.76 -7.81
CA LYS A 131 24.53 -12.17 -8.98
C LYS A 131 24.05 -10.96 -9.79
N TYR A 132 23.52 -9.95 -9.11
CA TYR A 132 23.10 -8.68 -9.71
C TYR A 132 24.15 -7.60 -9.46
N SER A 133 24.18 -6.58 -10.31
CA SER A 133 25.10 -5.46 -10.16
C SER A 133 24.64 -4.48 -9.07
N ILE A 134 25.54 -3.65 -8.56
CA ILE A 134 25.20 -2.52 -7.67
C ILE A 134 25.53 -1.22 -8.40
N ARG A 135 24.52 -0.38 -8.60
CA ARG A 135 24.65 0.89 -9.29
C ARG A 135 24.73 2.02 -8.28
N PHE A 136 25.79 2.80 -8.39
CA PHE A 136 25.96 4.05 -7.67
C PHE A 136 25.50 5.17 -8.59
N PHE A 137 24.66 6.07 -8.09
CA PHE A 137 24.12 7.17 -8.88
C PHE A 137 24.13 8.46 -8.05
N HIS A 138 24.83 9.47 -8.55
CA HIS A 138 24.95 10.79 -7.93
C HIS A 138 24.52 11.86 -8.94
N GLY A 139 23.61 12.74 -8.56
CA GLY A 139 23.07 13.73 -9.49
C GLY A 139 22.40 14.88 -8.77
N LEU A 140 21.88 15.85 -9.53
CA LEU A 140 21.10 16.95 -8.98
C LEU A 140 19.83 16.41 -8.38
N GLU A 141 19.84 16.29 -7.05
CA GLU A 141 18.72 15.76 -6.28
C GLU A 141 18.21 14.45 -6.90
N ASN A 142 16.91 14.19 -6.77
CA ASN A 142 16.27 13.08 -7.44
C ASN A 142 15.99 13.34 -8.94
N PHE A 143 16.12 14.58 -9.42
CA PHE A 143 15.80 14.94 -10.81
C PHE A 143 16.64 14.23 -11.84
N SER A 144 17.94 14.15 -11.55
CA SER A 144 18.87 13.50 -12.46
C SER A 144 18.49 12.03 -12.64
N LEU A 145 18.08 11.38 -11.54
CA LEU A 145 17.64 10.00 -11.57
C LEU A 145 16.28 9.84 -12.28
N TYR A 146 15.34 10.78 -12.13
CA TYR A 146 14.11 10.79 -12.91
C TYR A 146 14.34 10.96 -14.39
N ALA A 147 15.05 12.01 -14.78
CA ALA A 147 15.34 12.30 -16.18
C ALA A 147 16.08 11.12 -16.83
N TRP A 148 16.99 10.49 -16.09
CA TRP A 148 17.68 9.27 -16.53
C TRP A 148 16.72 8.07 -16.59
N GLY A 149 15.95 7.79 -15.55
CA GLY A 149 15.05 6.64 -15.47
C GLY A 149 13.92 6.68 -16.49
N LEU A 150 13.35 7.86 -16.77
CA LEU A 150 12.35 8.06 -17.82
C LEU A 150 12.92 7.81 -19.23
N ARG A 151 14.21 8.05 -19.44
CA ARG A 151 14.91 7.71 -20.69
C ARG A 151 15.40 6.26 -20.74
N HIS A 152 15.40 5.57 -19.61
CA HIS A 152 15.86 4.19 -19.45
C HIS A 152 14.85 3.32 -18.68
N PRO A 153 13.58 3.26 -19.12
CA PRO A 153 12.53 2.54 -18.39
C PRO A 153 12.84 1.04 -18.25
N GLU A 154 13.60 0.46 -19.17
CA GLU A 154 14.09 -0.92 -19.10
C GLU A 154 14.97 -1.13 -17.85
N LYS A 155 15.84 -0.17 -17.53
CA LYS A 155 16.74 -0.27 -16.38
C LYS A 155 16.02 -0.09 -15.06
N MET A 156 15.01 0.79 -15.03
CA MET A 156 14.20 1.00 -13.84
C MET A 156 13.29 -0.20 -13.56
N LYS A 157 12.72 -0.81 -14.59
CA LYS A 157 11.90 -2.02 -14.48
C LYS A 157 12.70 -3.24 -13.99
N ASP A 158 13.95 -3.36 -14.42
CA ASP A 158 14.82 -4.49 -14.09
C ASP A 158 15.55 -4.35 -12.75
N ALA A 159 15.49 -3.16 -12.15
CA ALA A 159 16.07 -2.86 -10.85
C ALA A 159 15.42 -3.71 -9.74
N ILE A 160 16.20 -4.07 -8.73
CA ILE A 160 15.76 -4.98 -7.65
C ILE A 160 15.50 -4.25 -6.32
N GLY A 161 15.78 -2.95 -6.26
CA GLY A 161 15.61 -2.11 -5.08
C GLY A 161 16.57 -0.92 -5.09
N GLY A 162 16.37 -0.01 -4.15
CA GLY A 162 17.33 1.06 -3.91
C GLY A 162 17.37 1.57 -2.48
N VAL A 163 18.42 2.34 -2.19
CA VAL A 163 18.57 3.13 -0.96
C VAL A 163 19.18 4.50 -1.29
N SER A 164 18.52 5.56 -0.82
CA SER A 164 19.08 6.91 -0.81
C SER A 164 19.76 7.21 0.53
N LEU A 165 20.93 7.85 0.46
CA LEU A 165 21.75 8.25 1.60
C LEU A 165 21.79 9.76 1.68
N ASP A 166 21.35 10.31 2.82
CA ASP A 166 21.29 11.75 3.00
C ASP A 166 21.52 12.18 4.46
N SER A 167 22.13 13.34 4.65
CA SER A 167 22.19 14.08 5.91
C SER A 167 22.93 13.39 7.08
N PHE A 168 24.27 13.26 7.03
CA PHE A 168 25.09 12.56 8.06
C PHE A 168 25.96 13.49 8.95
N GLY A 169 25.36 14.50 9.56
CA GLY A 169 26.03 15.40 10.51
C GLY A 169 26.02 14.94 11.98
N ARG A 170 26.89 15.54 12.79
CA ARG A 170 26.94 15.35 14.25
C ARG A 170 25.79 16.05 14.97
N LEU A 171 25.33 15.48 16.07
CA LEU A 171 24.49 16.21 17.04
C LEU A 171 25.36 16.94 18.07
N GLU A 172 25.08 18.23 18.30
CA GLU A 172 25.84 19.05 19.26
C GLU A 172 25.14 19.22 20.63
N LYS A 173 23.96 18.64 20.87
CA LYS A 173 23.26 18.82 22.16
C LYS A 173 23.75 17.85 23.23
N ALA A 174 24.17 18.40 24.38
CA ALA A 174 24.41 17.62 25.60
C ALA A 174 23.19 16.74 25.95
N GLY A 175 23.41 15.42 25.99
CA GLY A 175 22.41 14.42 26.37
C GLY A 175 21.58 13.81 25.24
N LYS A 176 21.65 14.31 23.99
CA LYS A 176 21.07 13.62 22.82
C LYS A 176 22.14 12.80 22.11
N ARG A 177 21.79 11.57 21.75
CA ARG A 177 22.64 10.69 20.94
C ARG A 177 22.23 10.81 19.48
N GLU A 178 23.18 10.55 18.60
CA GLU A 178 22.96 10.42 17.16
C GLU A 178 21.78 9.47 16.89
N HIS A 179 21.06 9.73 15.82
CA HIS A 179 19.81 9.05 15.52
C HIS A 179 19.58 8.94 14.02
N PHE A 180 19.15 7.76 13.54
CA PHE A 180 18.75 7.56 12.16
C PHE A 180 17.23 7.58 12.00
N VAL A 181 16.77 8.10 10.87
CA VAL A 181 15.42 7.87 10.38
C VAL A 181 15.52 6.99 9.15
N LEU A 182 15.06 5.74 9.27
CA LEU A 182 14.92 4.84 8.13
C LEU A 182 13.50 4.98 7.57
N ARG A 183 13.39 5.44 6.34
CA ARG A 183 12.13 5.61 5.66
C ARG A 183 11.91 4.48 4.67
N ARG A 184 10.70 3.95 4.72
CA ARG A 184 10.23 2.89 3.83
C ARG A 184 9.13 3.41 2.91
N SER A 185 8.84 2.62 1.88
CA SER A 185 7.76 2.94 0.97
C SER A 185 6.39 2.82 1.61
N LEU A 186 5.45 3.65 1.14
CA LEU A 186 4.04 3.50 1.46
C LEU A 186 3.54 2.09 1.14
N ASN A 187 2.43 1.72 1.77
CA ASN A 187 1.73 0.44 1.55
C ASN A 187 1.14 0.28 0.12
N VAL A 188 1.56 1.09 -0.85
CA VAL A 188 1.25 1.00 -2.27
C VAL A 188 2.37 0.32 -3.09
N HIS A 189 3.58 0.21 -2.54
CA HIS A 189 4.72 -0.49 -3.13
C HIS A 189 5.22 -1.63 -2.21
N PRO A 190 4.46 -2.74 -2.10
CA PRO A 190 4.76 -3.80 -1.15
C PRO A 190 6.06 -4.54 -1.50
N THR A 191 6.95 -4.68 -0.52
CA THR A 191 8.24 -5.37 -0.67
C THR A 191 8.74 -6.00 0.62
N SER A 192 9.47 -7.10 0.51
CA SER A 192 10.22 -7.71 1.61
C SER A 192 11.51 -6.95 1.95
N GLN A 193 11.99 -6.09 1.04
CA GLN A 193 13.21 -5.29 1.22
C GLN A 193 13.15 -4.39 2.46
N HIS A 194 11.96 -3.87 2.82
CA HIS A 194 11.82 -3.02 4.01
C HIS A 194 12.02 -3.78 5.32
N GLY A 195 11.56 -5.04 5.39
CA GLY A 195 11.81 -5.90 6.54
C GLY A 195 13.29 -6.21 6.70
N LEU A 196 13.99 -6.46 5.59
CA LEU A 196 15.45 -6.61 5.57
C LEU A 196 16.16 -5.32 6.00
N ALA A 197 15.78 -4.17 5.44
CA ALA A 197 16.37 -2.88 5.78
C ALA A 197 16.21 -2.57 7.28
N ARG A 198 15.02 -2.76 7.86
CA ARG A 198 14.82 -2.59 9.30
C ARG A 198 15.74 -3.51 10.11
N GLU A 199 15.86 -4.77 9.73
CA GLU A 199 16.66 -5.74 10.47
C GLU A 199 18.16 -5.40 10.42
N ILE A 200 18.70 -5.05 9.24
CA ILE A 200 20.08 -4.60 9.09
C ILE A 200 20.31 -3.32 9.91
N MET A 201 19.40 -2.35 9.81
CA MET A 201 19.50 -1.08 10.55
C MET A 201 19.52 -1.35 12.06
N GLN A 202 18.67 -2.25 12.55
CA GLN A 202 18.66 -2.64 13.96
C GLN A 202 19.99 -3.23 14.43
N MET A 203 20.62 -4.09 13.62
CA MET A 203 21.93 -4.69 13.94
C MET A 203 23.02 -3.62 14.03
N VAL A 204 23.20 -2.83 12.98
CA VAL A 204 24.28 -1.83 12.92
C VAL A 204 24.06 -0.67 13.90
N ALA A 205 22.79 -0.32 14.20
CA ALA A 205 22.45 0.64 15.25
C ALA A 205 22.81 0.13 16.65
N ASN A 206 22.58 -1.17 16.92
CA ASN A 206 22.96 -1.77 18.19
C ASN A 206 24.48 -1.80 18.38
N ASP A 207 25.23 -2.17 17.33
CA ASP A 207 26.69 -2.24 17.37
C ASP A 207 27.33 -0.86 17.59
N SER A 208 26.78 0.18 16.94
CA SER A 208 27.27 1.55 17.08
C SER A 208 26.70 2.31 18.29
N GLY A 209 25.63 1.80 18.92
CA GLY A 209 24.92 2.47 20.00
C GLY A 209 24.10 3.70 19.56
N ILE A 210 23.88 3.86 18.25
CA ILE A 210 23.07 4.92 17.64
C ILE A 210 21.58 4.52 17.69
N GLY A 211 20.69 5.45 18.03
CA GLY A 211 19.25 5.17 17.98
C GLY A 211 18.70 5.21 16.55
N PHE A 212 17.58 4.56 16.27
CA PHE A 212 16.87 4.78 15.03
C PHE A 212 15.36 4.64 15.19
N GLU A 213 14.64 5.23 14.25
CA GLU A 213 13.21 5.01 14.07
C GLU A 213 12.91 4.65 12.61
N VAL A 214 11.75 4.02 12.40
CA VAL A 214 11.24 3.72 11.06
C VAL A 214 9.96 4.51 10.83
N LYS A 215 9.89 5.21 9.70
CA LYS A 215 8.72 6.02 9.30
C LYS A 215 8.22 5.62 7.91
N GLU A 216 6.90 5.65 7.74
CA GLU A 216 6.25 5.54 6.43
C GLU A 216 6.14 6.93 5.80
N ALA A 217 6.65 7.09 4.57
CA ALA A 217 6.60 8.34 3.78
C ALA A 217 7.15 9.61 4.46
N SER A 218 7.49 10.60 3.67
CA SER A 218 8.10 11.87 4.09
C SER A 218 7.57 13.02 3.23
N LYS A 219 7.97 14.21 3.63
CA LYS A 219 7.76 15.44 2.86
C LYS A 219 8.82 15.62 1.77
N ASN A 220 9.77 14.71 1.64
CA ASN A 220 10.98 14.90 0.88
C ASN A 220 10.85 14.31 -0.53
N ASN A 221 11.58 14.90 -1.46
CA ASN A 221 11.63 14.55 -2.87
C ASN A 221 12.23 13.16 -3.13
N GLU A 222 12.97 12.56 -2.20
CA GLU A 222 13.52 11.20 -2.36
C GLU A 222 12.43 10.13 -2.33
N ASP A 223 11.32 10.38 -1.63
CA ASP A 223 10.18 9.46 -1.59
C ASP A 223 9.39 9.42 -2.89
N LEU A 224 9.67 10.36 -3.79
CA LEU A 224 9.14 10.31 -5.13
C LEU A 224 9.56 8.98 -5.83
N MET A 225 10.72 8.42 -5.44
CA MET A 225 11.31 7.24 -6.11
C MET A 225 10.51 5.97 -5.88
N GLN A 226 9.56 6.03 -4.96
CA GLN A 226 8.71 4.92 -4.54
C GLN A 226 7.47 4.77 -5.43
N ASP A 227 7.36 5.49 -6.55
CA ASP A 227 6.27 5.29 -7.50
C ASP A 227 6.34 3.87 -8.10
N PRO A 228 5.33 3.00 -7.87
CA PRO A 228 5.30 1.66 -8.46
C PRO A 228 5.31 1.62 -9.99
N MET A 229 4.93 2.72 -10.66
CA MET A 229 4.99 2.85 -12.12
C MET A 229 6.39 3.27 -12.61
N PHE A 230 7.24 3.82 -11.74
CA PHE A 230 8.57 4.33 -12.11
C PHE A 230 9.66 3.32 -11.84
N GLY A 231 9.77 2.84 -10.60
CA GLY A 231 10.98 2.17 -10.13
C GLY A 231 10.71 1.06 -9.11
N PRO A 232 11.78 0.38 -8.68
CA PRO A 232 11.68 -0.67 -7.67
C PRO A 232 11.36 -0.04 -6.30
N PRO A 233 11.08 -0.84 -5.27
CA PRO A 233 10.95 -0.33 -3.92
C PRO A 233 12.19 0.43 -3.47
N TRP A 234 12.00 1.49 -2.70
CA TRP A 234 13.09 2.40 -2.31
C TRP A 234 13.11 2.65 -0.80
N ASN A 235 14.29 2.57 -0.22
CA ASN A 235 14.55 2.98 1.16
C ASN A 235 15.26 4.32 1.17
N LEU A 236 15.14 5.03 2.27
CA LEU A 236 15.79 6.31 2.44
C LEU A 236 16.32 6.40 3.86
N LEU A 237 17.62 6.58 3.99
CA LEU A 237 18.29 6.67 5.28
C LEU A 237 18.75 8.10 5.51
N TYR A 238 18.22 8.70 6.57
CA TYR A 238 18.61 10.02 7.05
C TYR A 238 19.34 9.93 8.39
N GLY A 239 20.39 10.73 8.56
CA GLY A 239 20.90 11.05 9.88
C GLY A 239 20.05 12.09 10.61
N SER A 240 20.46 12.40 11.84
CA SER A 240 19.67 13.06 12.89
C SER A 240 19.27 14.53 12.68
N LEU A 241 19.39 15.08 11.47
CA LEU A 241 19.35 16.53 11.24
C LEU A 241 17.94 17.10 10.99
N TRP A 242 16.93 16.27 10.73
CA TRP A 242 15.74 16.71 9.97
C TRP A 242 14.38 16.82 10.69
N GLU A 243 14.12 16.18 11.85
CA GLU A 243 12.71 15.92 12.26
C GLU A 243 12.28 16.30 13.70
N GLU A 244 12.59 17.51 14.17
CA GLU A 244 11.91 18.09 15.37
C GLU A 244 11.20 19.41 15.07
N PRO A 245 10.05 19.72 15.73
CA PRO A 245 9.33 20.98 15.54
C PRO A 245 10.20 22.20 15.87
N LEU A 246 10.04 23.27 15.07
CA LEU A 246 10.66 24.60 15.26
C LEU A 246 10.57 25.15 16.71
N ALA A 247 9.55 24.73 17.47
CA ALA A 247 9.26 25.20 18.82
C ALA A 247 10.18 24.63 19.92
N THR A 248 10.85 23.50 19.68
CA THR A 248 11.71 22.83 20.66
C THR A 248 13.15 22.79 20.15
N TYR A 249 13.93 23.84 20.41
CA TYR A 249 15.34 23.89 20.04
C TYR A 249 16.12 22.72 20.65
N PRO A 250 16.71 21.89 19.78
CA PRO A 250 18.15 21.98 19.54
C PRO A 250 18.47 21.62 18.08
N ARG A 251 18.58 22.61 17.18
CA ARG A 251 18.95 22.28 15.80
C ARG A 251 20.42 21.85 15.73
N CYS A 252 20.72 21.05 14.73
CA CYS A 252 22.00 21.09 14.07
C CYS A 252 22.15 22.46 13.39
N TYR A 253 22.71 23.44 14.12
CA TYR A 253 22.70 24.85 13.69
C TYR A 253 23.61 25.16 12.50
N PHE A 254 24.50 24.25 12.15
CA PHE A 254 25.35 24.38 10.97
C PHE A 254 24.64 23.97 9.68
N TYR A 255 23.62 23.10 9.73
CA TYR A 255 22.92 22.58 8.54
C TYR A 255 22.47 23.70 7.59
N HIS A 256 22.81 23.56 6.29
CA HIS A 256 22.55 24.58 5.27
C HIS A 256 23.07 25.97 5.68
N THR A 257 24.24 26.04 6.30
CA THR A 257 24.93 27.30 6.57
C THR A 257 26.38 27.24 6.14
N SER A 258 27.02 28.39 6.04
CA SER A 258 28.47 28.51 5.85
C SER A 258 29.32 27.85 6.95
N LEU A 259 28.72 27.35 8.04
CA LEU A 259 29.39 26.56 9.08
C LEU A 259 29.29 25.06 8.85
N ASP A 260 28.46 24.60 7.91
CA ASP A 260 28.40 23.20 7.50
C ASP A 260 29.65 22.88 6.67
N THR A 261 30.61 22.34 7.40
CA THR A 261 31.98 22.08 6.98
C THR A 261 32.33 20.65 7.39
N PRO A 262 33.34 20.01 6.76
CA PRO A 262 33.61 18.59 7.00
C PRO A 262 33.84 18.18 8.46
N ASP A 263 34.29 19.08 9.35
CA ASP A 263 34.41 18.80 10.80
C ASP A 263 33.06 18.60 11.52
N LYS A 264 31.95 18.93 10.85
CA LYS A 264 30.59 18.71 11.32
C LYS A 264 30.04 17.33 10.99
N LEU A 265 30.75 16.55 10.17
CA LEU A 265 30.40 15.17 9.88
C LEU A 265 30.65 14.28 11.09
N SER A 266 29.81 13.26 11.26
CA SER A 266 30.03 12.23 12.27
C SER A 266 30.69 11.00 11.63
N PRO A 267 31.94 10.66 12.01
CA PRO A 267 32.57 9.43 11.54
C PRO A 267 31.75 8.19 11.89
N LEU A 268 31.15 8.15 13.09
CA LEU A 268 30.35 7.01 13.55
C LEU A 268 29.05 6.88 12.73
N VAL A 269 28.34 7.99 12.46
CA VAL A 269 27.14 7.95 11.61
C VAL A 269 27.50 7.52 10.19
N LEU A 270 28.59 8.03 9.62
CA LEU A 270 29.05 7.66 8.28
C LEU A 270 29.41 6.18 8.20
N GLU A 271 30.13 5.66 9.19
CA GLU A 271 30.49 4.24 9.29
C GLU A 271 29.23 3.35 9.37
N THR A 272 28.30 3.68 10.28
CA THR A 272 27.06 2.93 10.47
C THR A 272 26.16 2.98 9.23
N ALA A 273 26.04 4.15 8.58
CA ALA A 273 25.28 4.30 7.35
C ALA A 273 25.91 3.51 6.19
N GLY A 274 27.24 3.52 6.09
CA GLY A 274 28.00 2.73 5.12
C GLY A 274 27.79 1.22 5.31
N ALA A 275 27.88 0.76 6.56
CA ALA A 275 27.63 -0.63 6.93
C ALA A 275 26.20 -1.05 6.60
N PHE A 276 25.21 -0.22 6.94
CA PHE A 276 23.81 -0.46 6.59
C PHE A 276 23.61 -0.60 5.07
N ALA A 277 23.96 0.43 4.32
CA ALA A 277 23.64 0.53 2.91
C ALA A 277 24.44 -0.45 2.06
N GLY A 278 25.72 -0.65 2.39
CA GLY A 278 26.56 -1.66 1.76
C GLY A 278 26.05 -3.08 1.99
N THR A 279 25.63 -3.40 3.23
CA THR A 279 25.06 -4.72 3.55
C THR A 279 23.73 -4.94 2.83
N LEU A 280 22.83 -3.95 2.85
CA LEU A 280 21.54 -4.04 2.16
C LEU A 280 21.73 -4.24 0.66
N ALA A 281 22.59 -3.43 0.02
CA ALA A 281 22.85 -3.52 -1.40
C ALA A 281 23.49 -4.86 -1.79
N PHE A 282 24.51 -5.30 -1.04
CA PHE A 282 25.19 -6.56 -1.33
C PHE A 282 24.28 -7.78 -1.11
N PHE A 283 23.50 -7.79 -0.02
CA PHE A 283 22.54 -8.87 0.23
C PHE A 283 21.53 -8.97 -0.90
N MET A 284 20.85 -7.87 -1.24
CA MET A 284 19.85 -7.86 -2.30
C MET A 284 20.44 -8.23 -3.66
N ALA A 285 21.67 -7.78 -3.95
CA ALA A 285 22.37 -8.12 -5.17
C ALA A 285 22.83 -9.59 -5.24
N SER A 286 22.97 -10.27 -4.11
CA SER A 286 23.45 -11.65 -4.02
C SER A 286 22.34 -12.67 -3.75
N ALA A 287 21.17 -12.22 -3.29
CA ALA A 287 20.09 -13.09 -2.83
C ALA A 287 19.66 -14.13 -3.88
N GLU A 288 19.58 -15.38 -3.43
CA GLU A 288 19.15 -16.53 -4.21
C GLU A 288 17.69 -16.90 -3.91
N LYS A 289 17.20 -17.97 -4.54
CA LYS A 289 15.82 -18.41 -4.36
C LYS A 289 15.59 -18.91 -2.93
N GLU A 290 16.63 -19.50 -2.34
CA GLU A 290 16.69 -20.04 -0.99
C GLU A 290 16.51 -18.93 0.07
N ASP A 291 16.96 -17.71 -0.22
CA ASP A 291 16.80 -16.55 0.66
C ASP A 291 15.35 -16.01 0.69
N SER A 292 14.50 -16.43 -0.26
CA SER A 292 13.11 -15.95 -0.32
C SER A 292 12.33 -16.30 0.95
N ALA A 293 12.58 -17.47 1.53
CA ALA A 293 11.94 -17.88 2.79
C ALA A 293 12.41 -17.04 3.99
N PHE A 294 13.68 -16.59 3.99
CA PHE A 294 14.22 -15.71 5.01
C PHE A 294 13.64 -14.30 4.88
N LEU A 295 13.63 -13.75 3.66
CA LEU A 295 13.03 -12.45 3.36
C LEU A 295 11.53 -12.41 3.71
N ALA A 296 10.78 -13.47 3.41
CA ALA A 296 9.36 -13.58 3.76
C ALA A 296 9.13 -13.56 5.29
N LYS A 297 10.01 -14.20 6.08
CA LYS A 297 9.94 -14.15 7.55
C LYS A 297 10.21 -12.76 8.09
N LEU A 298 11.22 -12.06 7.56
CA LEU A 298 11.51 -10.67 7.95
C LEU A 298 10.35 -9.74 7.59
N ALA A 299 9.81 -9.88 6.38
CA ALA A 299 8.64 -9.13 5.94
C ALA A 299 7.43 -9.39 6.86
N CYS A 300 7.17 -10.66 7.22
CA CYS A 300 6.06 -11.01 8.11
C CYS A 300 6.24 -10.37 9.50
N LYS A 301 7.44 -10.45 10.09
CA LYS A 301 7.76 -9.80 11.37
C LYS A 301 7.55 -8.28 11.31
N ASP A 302 8.09 -7.64 10.28
CA ASP A 302 7.99 -6.20 10.08
C ASP A 302 6.54 -5.73 9.87
N TRP A 303 5.75 -6.44 9.06
CA TRP A 303 4.34 -6.10 8.85
C TRP A 303 3.47 -6.32 10.09
N LYS A 304 3.78 -7.32 10.93
CA LYS A 304 3.14 -7.47 12.24
C LYS A 304 3.42 -6.25 13.14
N GLN A 305 4.65 -5.75 13.14
CA GLN A 305 5.02 -4.53 13.86
C GLN A 305 4.24 -3.31 13.34
N VAL A 306 4.10 -3.16 12.01
CA VAL A 306 3.29 -2.09 11.40
C VAL A 306 1.84 -2.13 11.86
N VAL A 307 1.24 -3.33 11.94
CA VAL A 307 -0.13 -3.50 12.49
C VAL A 307 -0.19 -3.09 13.96
N ASP A 308 0.76 -3.54 14.77
CA ASP A 308 0.82 -3.21 16.20
C ASP A 308 0.96 -1.70 16.42
N ASP A 309 1.84 -1.04 15.66
CA ASP A 309 2.05 0.40 15.75
C ASP A 309 0.79 1.15 15.35
N LYS A 310 0.10 0.75 14.27
CA LYS A 310 -1.14 1.39 13.84
C LYS A 310 -2.28 1.20 14.85
N CYS A 311 -2.42 0.01 15.41
CA CYS A 311 -3.39 -0.25 16.48
C CYS A 311 -3.08 0.59 17.73
N ARG A 312 -1.80 0.68 18.13
CA ARG A 312 -1.37 1.50 19.26
C ARG A 312 -1.67 2.97 19.03
N GLU A 313 -1.43 3.46 17.82
CA GLU A 313 -1.71 4.83 17.40
C GLU A 313 -3.21 5.16 17.51
N ALA A 314 -4.06 4.27 16.99
CA ALA A 314 -5.51 4.39 17.11
C ALA A 314 -5.96 4.35 18.59
N LEU A 315 -5.37 3.49 19.43
CA LEU A 315 -5.80 3.33 20.82
C LEU A 315 -5.32 4.44 21.78
N ARG A 316 -4.63 5.49 21.30
CA ARG A 316 -4.34 6.69 22.11
C ARG A 316 -5.61 7.53 22.30
N LEU A 317 -6.49 7.07 23.19
CA LEU A 317 -7.82 7.62 23.41
C LEU A 317 -7.76 9.00 24.09
N GLN A 318 -7.96 10.06 23.31
CA GLN A 318 -8.37 11.38 23.82
C GLN A 318 -9.72 11.85 23.26
N ASP A 319 -10.37 10.99 22.44
CA ASP A 319 -11.72 11.21 21.94
C ASP A 319 -12.74 10.77 22.99
N GLU A 320 -13.46 11.73 23.58
CA GLU A 320 -14.45 11.45 24.64
C GLU A 320 -15.84 11.08 24.08
N GLY A 321 -16.17 11.52 22.87
CA GLY A 321 -17.47 11.30 22.22
C GLY A 321 -17.53 10.05 21.34
N LEU A 322 -18.69 9.37 21.34
CA LEU A 322 -18.95 8.18 20.50
C LEU A 322 -18.76 8.45 19.00
N ALA A 323 -19.08 9.67 18.53
CA ALA A 323 -18.93 10.04 17.12
C ALA A 323 -17.46 10.04 16.67
N LEU A 324 -16.56 10.64 17.46
CA LEU A 324 -15.12 10.67 17.15
C LEU A 324 -14.50 9.28 17.29
N ARG A 325 -14.88 8.53 18.32
CA ARG A 325 -14.45 7.13 18.48
C ARG A 325 -14.90 6.24 17.32
N ARG A 326 -16.14 6.43 16.84
CA ARG A 326 -16.66 5.77 15.63
C ARG A 326 -15.80 6.12 14.43
N LEU A 327 -15.51 7.40 14.21
CA LEU A 327 -14.70 7.85 13.07
C LEU A 327 -13.29 7.24 13.11
N ARG A 328 -12.67 7.24 14.30
CA ARG A 328 -11.37 6.60 14.54
C ARG A 328 -11.38 5.11 14.21
N ALA A 329 -12.43 4.40 14.62
CA ALA A 329 -12.64 2.99 14.30
C ALA A 329 -12.84 2.78 12.79
N GLN A 330 -13.63 3.62 12.12
CA GLN A 330 -13.82 3.59 10.66
C GLN A 330 -12.48 3.76 9.92
N ARG A 331 -11.62 4.65 10.41
CA ARG A 331 -10.27 4.85 9.89
C ARG A 331 -9.40 3.61 10.01
N LEU A 332 -9.41 2.94 11.17
CA LEU A 332 -8.65 1.71 11.39
C LEU A 332 -9.19 0.56 10.51
N ALA A 333 -10.52 0.47 10.35
CA ALA A 333 -11.15 -0.51 9.47
C ALA A 333 -10.82 -0.25 7.98
N ALA A 334 -10.71 1.02 7.57
CA ALA A 334 -10.24 1.41 6.25
C ALA A 334 -8.75 1.04 6.06
N TRP A 335 -7.90 1.33 7.04
CA TRP A 335 -6.47 0.96 7.00
C TRP A 335 -6.31 -0.56 6.84
N ARG A 336 -7.06 -1.36 7.62
CA ARG A 336 -7.12 -2.83 7.49
C ARG A 336 -7.39 -3.26 6.05
N ARG A 337 -8.39 -2.64 5.40
CA ARG A 337 -8.84 -2.98 4.05
C ARG A 337 -7.74 -2.78 3.00
N PHE A 338 -6.94 -1.74 3.14
CA PHE A 338 -5.91 -1.40 2.14
C PHE A 338 -4.53 -1.97 2.46
N SER A 339 -4.15 -2.02 3.74
CA SER A 339 -2.79 -2.39 4.16
C SER A 339 -2.57 -3.89 4.30
N ILE A 340 -3.57 -4.69 4.69
CA ILE A 340 -3.41 -6.15 4.79
C ILE A 340 -3.03 -6.78 3.44
N PRO A 341 -3.72 -6.50 2.32
CA PRO A 341 -3.32 -7.05 1.01
C PRO A 341 -1.89 -6.68 0.64
N SER A 342 -1.46 -5.46 0.95
CA SER A 342 -0.08 -5.01 0.71
C SER A 342 0.93 -5.77 1.58
N GLY A 343 0.63 -6.02 2.85
CA GLY A 343 1.48 -6.85 3.71
C GLY A 343 1.58 -8.29 3.22
N MET A 344 0.47 -8.89 2.79
CA MET A 344 0.48 -10.22 2.19
C MET A 344 1.33 -10.27 0.91
N ALA A 345 1.21 -9.25 0.06
CA ALA A 345 2.00 -9.15 -1.17
C ALA A 345 3.50 -8.94 -0.89
N ALA A 346 3.85 -8.18 0.15
CA ALA A 346 5.23 -7.94 0.55
C ALA A 346 5.91 -9.20 1.13
N ILE A 347 5.14 -10.06 1.79
CA ILE A 347 5.64 -11.32 2.37
C ILE A 347 5.96 -12.34 1.28
N ASP A 348 5.13 -12.40 0.23
CA ASP A 348 5.30 -13.28 -0.94
C ASP A 348 5.50 -14.78 -0.62
N ASP A 349 5.08 -15.22 0.57
CA ASP A 349 4.96 -16.62 0.96
C ASP A 349 3.50 -16.89 1.35
N PRO A 350 2.81 -17.87 0.72
CA PRO A 350 1.39 -18.11 0.97
C PRO A 350 1.06 -18.51 2.42
N THR A 351 1.97 -19.21 3.10
CA THR A 351 1.74 -19.69 4.47
C THR A 351 1.87 -18.53 5.45
N LEU A 352 2.98 -17.80 5.37
CA LEU A 352 3.24 -16.63 6.21
C LEU A 352 2.27 -15.49 5.92
N ALA A 353 1.81 -15.32 4.68
CA ALA A 353 0.80 -14.33 4.33
C ALA A 353 -0.56 -14.62 5.00
N VAL A 354 -0.96 -15.90 5.09
CA VAL A 354 -2.16 -16.31 5.83
C VAL A 354 -1.96 -16.08 7.33
N GLU A 355 -0.80 -16.45 7.88
CA GLU A 355 -0.46 -16.21 9.28
C GLU A 355 -0.53 -14.72 9.64
N PHE A 356 0.11 -13.87 8.83
CA PHE A 356 0.07 -12.42 8.98
C PHE A 356 -1.37 -11.88 8.90
N LYS A 357 -2.15 -12.32 7.92
CA LYS A 357 -3.54 -11.89 7.76
C LYS A 357 -4.35 -12.23 9.01
N THR A 358 -4.27 -13.46 9.50
CA THR A 358 -4.98 -13.89 10.71
C THR A 358 -4.57 -13.07 11.92
N TYR A 359 -3.27 -12.86 12.12
CA TYR A 359 -2.75 -12.01 13.19
C TYR A 359 -3.31 -10.57 13.08
N ALA A 360 -3.25 -9.99 11.88
CA ALA A 360 -3.69 -8.61 11.64
C ALA A 360 -5.20 -8.45 11.88
N GLU A 361 -6.01 -9.37 11.38
CA GLU A 361 -7.46 -9.38 11.59
C GLU A 361 -7.83 -9.48 13.07
N GLN A 362 -7.17 -10.37 13.82
CA GLN A 362 -7.37 -10.51 15.27
C GLN A 362 -6.98 -9.25 16.02
N ARG A 363 -5.79 -8.70 15.73
CA ARG A 363 -5.26 -7.53 16.42
C ARG A 363 -6.11 -6.29 16.20
N ILE A 364 -6.54 -6.08 14.96
CA ILE A 364 -7.41 -4.96 14.59
C ILE A 364 -8.82 -5.16 15.16
N ALA A 365 -9.37 -6.37 15.13
CA ALA A 365 -10.68 -6.64 15.74
C ALA A 365 -10.70 -6.30 17.24
N ALA A 366 -9.63 -6.64 17.97
CA ALA A 366 -9.47 -6.28 19.38
C ALA A 366 -9.42 -4.75 19.58
N ALA A 367 -8.70 -4.02 18.73
CA ALA A 367 -8.65 -2.56 18.77
C ALA A 367 -10.03 -1.93 18.45
N LEU A 368 -10.75 -2.45 17.45
CA LEU A 368 -12.10 -2.01 17.09
C LEU A 368 -13.11 -2.26 18.22
N GLN A 369 -12.97 -3.37 18.97
CA GLN A 369 -13.77 -3.64 20.15
C GLN A 369 -13.61 -2.55 21.21
N VAL A 370 -12.38 -2.08 21.46
CA VAL A 370 -12.11 -0.99 22.41
C VAL A 370 -12.62 0.36 21.91
N LEU A 371 -12.42 0.65 20.62
CA LEU A 371 -12.78 1.93 20.02
C LEU A 371 -14.31 2.12 19.91
N TYR A 372 -15.02 1.10 19.44
CA TYR A 372 -16.42 1.23 19.02
C TYR A 372 -17.34 0.07 19.47
N GLY A 373 -16.81 -0.91 20.20
CA GLY A 373 -17.59 -2.09 20.61
C GLY A 373 -17.72 -3.16 19.52
N GLY A 374 -16.93 -3.06 18.44
CA GLY A 374 -16.90 -4.02 17.36
C GLY A 374 -16.65 -3.37 16.00
N GLU A 375 -17.12 -4.02 14.94
CA GLU A 375 -16.96 -3.53 13.57
C GLU A 375 -17.78 -2.24 13.34
N PRO A 376 -17.15 -1.13 12.94
CA PRO A 376 -17.86 0.11 12.68
C PRO A 376 -18.62 0.05 11.34
N PRO A 377 -19.72 0.80 11.19
CA PRO A 377 -20.38 0.94 9.89
C PRO A 377 -19.40 1.56 8.88
N ALA A 378 -19.33 1.00 7.66
CA ALA A 378 -18.47 1.53 6.62
C ALA A 378 -18.83 2.98 6.26
N LEU A 379 -17.84 3.77 5.87
CA LEU A 379 -18.09 5.06 5.23
C LEU A 379 -18.74 4.78 3.86
N MET A 380 -19.93 5.34 3.66
CA MET A 380 -20.69 5.14 2.42
C MET A 380 -19.99 5.86 1.28
N VAL A 381 -19.87 5.20 0.12
CA VAL A 381 -19.39 5.84 -1.10
C VAL A 381 -20.44 6.84 -1.57
N GLN A 382 -20.15 8.13 -1.44
CA GLN A 382 -20.95 9.22 -1.99
C GLN A 382 -20.17 9.86 -3.15
N GLY A 383 -20.66 9.68 -4.39
CA GLY A 383 -20.01 10.22 -5.59
C GLY A 383 -18.64 9.60 -5.91
N HIS A 384 -17.89 10.25 -6.81
CA HIS A 384 -16.49 9.96 -7.11
C HIS A 384 -16.16 8.50 -7.45
N ARG A 385 -16.92 7.93 -8.41
CA ARG A 385 -16.81 6.52 -8.86
C ARG A 385 -15.80 6.33 -9.99
N GLU A 386 -15.21 7.41 -10.47
CA GLU A 386 -14.20 7.40 -11.51
C GLU A 386 -12.97 6.65 -11.03
N ILE A 387 -12.47 5.74 -11.87
CA ILE A 387 -11.15 5.13 -11.70
C ILE A 387 -10.22 5.78 -12.71
N LEU A 388 -9.13 6.36 -12.23
CA LEU A 388 -8.14 7.01 -13.08
C LEU A 388 -6.96 6.07 -13.30
N VAL A 389 -6.47 6.04 -14.54
CA VAL A 389 -5.21 5.39 -14.90
C VAL A 389 -4.23 6.48 -15.28
N ARG A 390 -3.13 6.60 -14.55
CA ARG A 390 -2.06 7.54 -14.88
C ARG A 390 -1.42 7.18 -16.21
N THR A 391 -1.08 8.21 -16.98
CA THR A 391 -0.44 8.06 -18.30
C THR A 391 1.09 8.19 -18.23
N LEU A 392 1.61 8.77 -17.14
CA LEU A 392 3.05 8.95 -16.91
C LEU A 392 3.51 8.28 -15.61
N PRO A 393 4.63 7.53 -15.63
CA PRO A 393 5.29 7.05 -14.42
C PRO A 393 6.11 8.16 -13.76
N GLY A 394 6.27 8.06 -12.44
CA GLY A 394 7.09 8.98 -11.64
C GLY A 394 6.28 10.11 -10.99
N PRO A 395 6.95 10.97 -10.20
CA PRO A 395 6.33 12.13 -9.62
C PRO A 395 5.91 13.11 -10.71
N ILE A 396 4.71 13.66 -10.52
CA ILE A 396 4.22 14.76 -11.33
C ILE A 396 4.32 16.01 -10.45
N GLY A 397 5.32 16.83 -10.71
CA GLY A 397 5.42 18.17 -10.14
C GLY A 397 4.52 19.15 -10.88
N LEU A 398 3.68 19.92 -10.17
CA LEU A 398 2.82 20.96 -10.78
C LEU A 398 3.64 22.17 -11.29
N GLY A 399 4.95 22.21 -11.03
CA GLY A 399 5.87 23.13 -11.69
C GLY A 399 5.96 22.95 -13.22
N THR A 400 5.40 21.85 -13.75
CA THR A 400 5.46 21.50 -15.17
C THR A 400 4.14 21.64 -15.93
N ILE A 401 3.03 21.96 -15.24
CA ILE A 401 1.70 22.14 -15.84
C ILE A 401 1.37 23.62 -16.05
N SER A 402 0.30 23.92 -16.79
CA SER A 402 -0.14 25.30 -17.06
C SER A 402 -0.54 26.05 -15.78
N ASP A 403 -0.46 27.38 -15.80
CA ASP A 403 -0.89 28.23 -14.68
C ASP A 403 -2.35 27.94 -14.28
N GLU A 404 -3.25 27.69 -15.24
CA GLU A 404 -4.64 27.30 -14.97
C GLU A 404 -4.76 26.01 -14.14
N LEU A 405 -3.95 24.99 -14.44
CA LEU A 405 -3.97 23.74 -13.69
C LEU A 405 -3.28 23.89 -12.31
N ARG A 406 -2.31 24.80 -12.21
CA ARG A 406 -1.67 25.16 -10.95
C ARG A 406 -2.64 25.86 -10.01
N ASP A 407 -3.43 26.81 -10.51
CA ASP A 407 -4.48 27.48 -9.74
C ASP A 407 -5.51 26.47 -9.23
N LEU A 408 -5.97 25.55 -10.09
CA LEU A 408 -6.88 24.47 -9.70
C LEU A 408 -6.27 23.57 -8.60
N ALA A 409 -4.98 23.24 -8.70
CA ALA A 409 -4.29 22.49 -7.67
C ALA A 409 -4.10 23.30 -6.37
N ALA A 410 -3.94 24.62 -6.46
CA ALA A 410 -3.87 25.52 -5.31
C ALA A 410 -5.16 25.50 -4.50
N GLU A 411 -6.31 25.37 -5.16
CA GLU A 411 -7.57 25.21 -4.45
C GLU A 411 -7.70 23.87 -3.69
N ALA A 412 -6.88 22.87 -4.02
CA ALA A 412 -6.88 21.56 -3.37
C ALA A 412 -5.83 21.46 -2.25
N GLN A 413 -4.69 22.15 -2.41
CA GLN A 413 -3.50 21.90 -1.59
C GLN A 413 -2.85 23.16 -1.02
N GLY A 414 -3.43 24.34 -1.28
CA GLY A 414 -2.94 25.62 -0.79
C GLY A 414 -1.51 25.88 -1.26
N TYR A 415 -0.65 26.36 -0.35
CA TYR A 415 0.77 26.65 -0.63
C TYR A 415 1.54 25.50 -1.28
N ARG A 416 1.18 24.24 -0.97
CA ARG A 416 1.86 23.04 -1.52
C ARG A 416 1.66 22.86 -3.01
N SER A 417 0.64 23.49 -3.61
CA SER A 417 0.49 23.52 -5.07
C SER A 417 1.62 24.27 -5.79
N ASN A 418 2.30 25.16 -5.06
CA ASN A 418 3.47 25.87 -5.55
C ASN A 418 4.74 25.03 -5.38
N GLU A 419 4.67 23.89 -4.66
CA GLU A 419 5.80 22.99 -4.51
C GLU A 419 6.09 22.20 -5.78
N TYR A 420 7.34 22.34 -6.28
CA TYR A 420 7.80 21.63 -7.47
C TYR A 420 7.76 20.10 -7.28
N TRP A 421 7.84 19.65 -6.03
CA TRP A 421 8.22 18.29 -5.68
C TRP A 421 7.07 17.42 -5.18
N CYS A 422 6.15 18.01 -4.41
CA CYS A 422 5.19 17.26 -3.62
C CYS A 422 3.84 17.97 -3.62
N LEU A 423 2.78 17.18 -3.75
CA LEU A 423 1.42 17.68 -3.75
C LEU A 423 0.80 17.62 -2.35
N ASP A 424 1.26 16.71 -1.51
CA ASP A 424 0.89 16.70 -0.10
C ASP A 424 2.05 16.32 0.81
N GLU A 425 1.71 16.23 2.09
CA GLU A 425 2.62 15.93 3.20
C GLU A 425 3.32 14.57 3.10
N SER A 426 2.78 13.67 2.28
CA SER A 426 3.25 12.31 2.11
C SER A 426 4.14 12.11 0.89
N GLY A 427 4.31 13.14 0.03
CA GLY A 427 5.20 13.08 -1.14
C GLY A 427 4.84 12.03 -2.20
N THR A 428 3.73 11.30 -2.04
CA THR A 428 3.43 10.06 -2.78
C THR A 428 2.06 10.10 -3.44
N ASN A 429 1.54 11.31 -3.65
CA ASN A 429 0.12 11.54 -3.81
C ASN A 429 -0.54 10.66 -4.88
N PHE A 430 0.13 10.55 -6.02
CA PHE A 430 -0.47 9.94 -7.19
C PHE A 430 -0.35 8.42 -7.25
N TYR A 431 0.40 7.79 -6.33
CA TYR A 431 0.62 6.34 -6.37
C TYR A 431 -0.66 5.56 -6.06
N HIS A 432 -1.59 6.19 -5.34
CA HIS A 432 -2.88 5.60 -5.06
C HIS A 432 -3.79 5.56 -6.31
N PHE A 433 -3.56 6.41 -7.33
CA PHE A 433 -4.19 6.31 -8.65
C PHE A 433 -3.53 5.21 -9.50
N ASP A 434 -3.67 3.98 -9.04
CA ASP A 434 -3.10 2.77 -9.62
C ASP A 434 -3.97 2.13 -10.71
N GLY A 435 -5.05 2.80 -11.14
CA GLY A 435 -6.02 2.25 -12.08
C GLY A 435 -6.95 1.19 -11.49
N LYS A 436 -6.92 0.97 -10.16
CA LYS A 436 -7.74 -0.05 -9.46
C LYS A 436 -8.70 0.53 -8.43
N LYS A 437 -8.45 1.76 -7.96
CA LYS A 437 -9.25 2.44 -6.93
C LYS A 437 -10.04 3.60 -7.52
N THR A 438 -11.25 3.81 -7.01
CA THR A 438 -11.99 5.05 -7.30
C THR A 438 -11.34 6.24 -6.61
N VAL A 439 -11.64 7.46 -7.04
CA VAL A 439 -11.20 8.69 -6.34
C VAL A 439 -11.58 8.65 -4.84
N PHE A 440 -12.79 8.17 -4.51
CA PHE A 440 -13.20 7.97 -3.13
C PHE A 440 -12.30 6.97 -2.37
N GLU A 441 -11.96 5.84 -2.99
CA GLU A 441 -11.11 4.83 -2.37
C GLU A 441 -9.65 5.30 -2.22
N VAL A 442 -9.17 6.14 -3.14
CA VAL A 442 -7.88 6.82 -3.02
C VAL A 442 -7.86 7.73 -1.79
N ALA A 443 -8.86 8.61 -1.66
CA ALA A 443 -8.98 9.50 -0.51
C ALA A 443 -9.08 8.72 0.80
N LEU A 444 -9.88 7.64 0.81
CA LEU A 444 -10.05 6.79 1.99
C LEU A 444 -8.75 6.08 2.37
N ALA A 445 -7.99 5.58 1.40
CA ALA A 445 -6.70 4.94 1.65
C ALA A 445 -5.68 5.91 2.25
N ILE A 446 -5.57 7.13 1.68
CA ILE A 446 -4.66 8.17 2.18
C ILE A 446 -5.05 8.62 3.59
N TRP A 447 -6.33 8.93 3.80
CA TRP A 447 -6.82 9.31 5.12
C TRP A 447 -6.52 8.24 6.18
N ALA A 448 -6.70 6.97 5.82
CA ALA A 448 -6.44 5.84 6.70
C ALA A 448 -4.95 5.62 7.02
N THR A 449 -4.03 5.91 6.09
CA THR A 449 -2.58 5.74 6.32
C THR A 449 -1.96 6.86 7.12
N ARG A 450 -2.48 8.10 7.01
CA ARG A 450 -2.00 9.25 7.79
C ARG A 450 -1.87 8.91 9.29
N PRO A 451 -0.92 9.52 10.02
CA PRO A 451 -0.84 9.42 11.48
C PRO A 451 -2.15 9.87 12.15
N TYR A 452 -2.51 9.24 13.27
CA TYR A 452 -3.62 9.66 14.11
C TYR A 452 -3.24 10.94 14.87
N GLY A 453 -4.15 11.91 14.85
CA GLY A 453 -4.08 13.06 15.73
C GLY A 453 -4.37 12.65 17.18
N LEU A 454 -4.09 13.58 18.11
CA LEU A 454 -4.51 13.46 19.50
C LEU A 454 -6.03 13.28 19.60
N GLN A 455 -6.79 14.08 18.86
CA GLN A 455 -8.23 13.93 18.65
C GLN A 455 -8.52 13.75 17.16
N GLU A 456 -9.59 13.02 16.84
CA GLU A 456 -10.10 12.94 15.46
C GLU A 456 -10.86 14.21 15.09
N ASP A 457 -10.79 14.57 13.81
CA ASP A 457 -11.55 15.67 13.23
C ASP A 457 -12.64 15.10 12.33
N ALA A 458 -13.90 15.46 12.63
CA ALA A 458 -15.07 14.99 11.90
C ALA A 458 -15.06 15.41 10.42
N ASP A 459 -14.40 16.51 10.09
CA ASP A 459 -14.32 17.05 8.74
C ASP A 459 -13.08 16.60 7.98
N ALA A 460 -12.15 15.87 8.62
CA ALA A 460 -10.89 15.45 8.01
C ALA A 460 -11.09 14.59 6.76
N PHE A 461 -11.98 13.58 6.80
CA PHE A 461 -12.22 12.74 5.63
C PHE A 461 -12.95 13.49 4.49
N PRO A 462 -14.03 14.25 4.74
CA PRO A 462 -14.63 15.12 3.72
C PRO A 462 -13.64 16.07 3.04
N GLN A 463 -12.77 16.72 3.81
CA GLN A 463 -11.71 17.59 3.28
C GLN A 463 -10.71 16.81 2.42
N GLU A 464 -10.31 15.62 2.87
CA GLU A 464 -9.42 14.74 2.11
C GLU A 464 -10.09 14.31 0.79
N LEU A 465 -11.37 13.90 0.81
CA LEU A 465 -12.13 13.55 -0.40
C LEU A 465 -12.19 14.71 -1.39
N GLN A 466 -12.49 15.93 -0.93
CA GLN A 466 -12.52 17.12 -1.78
C GLN A 466 -11.14 17.40 -2.39
N ARG A 467 -10.08 17.30 -1.60
CA ARG A 467 -8.69 17.46 -2.07
C ARG A 467 -8.37 16.47 -3.18
N TRP A 468 -8.68 15.19 -2.99
CA TRP A 468 -8.39 14.14 -3.97
C TRP A 468 -9.26 14.20 -5.22
N ALA A 469 -10.51 14.67 -5.09
CA ALA A 469 -11.36 14.93 -6.24
C ALA A 469 -10.79 16.03 -7.14
N LYS A 470 -10.33 17.14 -6.56
CA LYS A 470 -9.67 18.21 -7.32
C LYS A 470 -8.35 17.75 -7.95
N LEU A 471 -7.55 16.96 -7.24
CA LEU A 471 -6.33 16.40 -7.82
C LEU A 471 -6.59 15.45 -8.99
N ALA A 472 -7.65 14.64 -8.91
CA ALA A 472 -8.09 13.81 -10.03
C ALA A 472 -8.48 14.68 -11.24
N GLU A 473 -9.14 15.82 -11.01
CA GLU A 473 -9.46 16.80 -12.06
C GLU A 473 -8.18 17.41 -12.69
N VAL A 474 -7.19 17.80 -11.88
CA VAL A 474 -5.89 18.29 -12.35
C VAL A 474 -5.21 17.25 -13.25
N LEU A 475 -5.20 15.97 -12.83
CA LEU A 475 -4.61 14.89 -13.62
C LEU A 475 -5.33 14.69 -14.96
N LEU A 476 -6.66 14.73 -14.96
CA LEU A 476 -7.46 14.55 -16.18
C LEU A 476 -7.31 15.73 -17.14
N LYS A 477 -7.47 16.97 -16.66
CA LYS A 477 -7.33 18.18 -17.48
C LYS A 477 -5.90 18.36 -17.99
N GLY A 478 -4.89 17.93 -17.21
CA GLY A 478 -3.49 17.94 -17.61
C GLY A 478 -3.08 16.84 -18.59
N GLY A 479 -3.97 15.89 -18.92
CA GLY A 479 -3.62 14.73 -19.76
C GLY A 479 -2.68 13.72 -19.07
N LEU A 480 -2.54 13.82 -17.75
CA LEU A 480 -1.65 13.02 -16.90
C LEU A 480 -2.33 11.75 -16.36
N ALA A 481 -3.65 11.67 -16.51
CA ALA A 481 -4.43 10.46 -16.33
C ALA A 481 -5.57 10.41 -17.36
N ARG A 482 -6.13 9.22 -17.54
CA ARG A 482 -7.37 9.00 -18.27
C ARG A 482 -8.37 8.26 -17.40
N LEU A 483 -9.65 8.50 -17.65
CA LEU A 483 -10.71 7.69 -17.06
C LEU A 483 -10.58 6.25 -17.58
N ARG A 484 -10.61 5.31 -16.65
CA ARG A 484 -10.85 3.91 -16.96
C ARG A 484 -12.35 3.74 -17.11
N GLU A 485 -12.79 3.44 -18.33
CA GLU A 485 -14.14 2.92 -18.51
C GLU A 485 -14.26 1.62 -17.70
N ILE A 486 -15.12 1.65 -16.69
CA ILE A 486 -15.52 0.43 -16.00
C ILE A 486 -16.69 -0.11 -16.82
N PRO A 487 -16.56 -1.27 -17.45
CA PRO A 487 -17.66 -1.88 -18.18
C PRO A 487 -18.83 -2.04 -17.21
N VAL A 488 -19.97 -1.46 -17.59
CA VAL A 488 -21.22 -1.67 -16.86
C VAL A 488 -21.77 -3.01 -17.31
N VAL A 489 -21.80 -3.98 -16.42
CA VAL A 489 -22.44 -5.28 -16.66
C VAL A 489 -23.91 -5.16 -16.31
N LYS A 490 -24.77 -5.39 -17.32
CA LYS A 490 -26.22 -5.41 -17.20
C LYS A 490 -26.74 -6.85 -17.13
N LYS A 491 -27.95 -7.02 -16.58
CA LYS A 491 -28.62 -8.33 -16.47
C LYS A 491 -28.62 -9.11 -17.79
N ALA A 492 -28.97 -8.46 -18.90
CA ALA A 492 -29.06 -9.09 -20.22
C ALA A 492 -27.73 -9.70 -20.69
N GLN A 493 -26.59 -9.09 -20.35
CA GLN A 493 -25.28 -9.62 -20.72
C GLN A 493 -24.93 -10.87 -19.89
N ILE A 494 -25.31 -10.88 -18.61
CA ILE A 494 -25.15 -12.07 -17.74
C ILE A 494 -26.03 -13.21 -18.26
N VAL A 495 -27.31 -12.92 -18.58
CA VAL A 495 -28.24 -13.90 -19.18
C VAL A 495 -27.67 -14.50 -20.46
N HIS A 496 -27.17 -13.65 -21.36
CA HIS A 496 -26.57 -14.11 -22.61
C HIS A 496 -25.34 -15.00 -22.38
N GLY A 497 -24.40 -14.59 -21.52
CA GLY A 497 -23.24 -15.39 -21.18
C GLY A 497 -23.60 -16.74 -20.54
N LEU A 498 -24.60 -16.78 -19.65
CA LEU A 498 -25.10 -18.03 -19.09
C LEU A 498 -25.65 -18.97 -20.18
N GLN A 499 -26.42 -18.43 -21.13
CA GLN A 499 -26.96 -19.20 -22.26
C GLN A 499 -25.86 -19.72 -23.19
N GLU A 500 -24.85 -18.89 -23.50
CA GLU A 500 -23.69 -19.29 -24.30
C GLU A 500 -22.85 -20.39 -23.63
N LEU A 501 -22.73 -20.34 -22.30
CA LEU A 501 -22.10 -21.39 -21.51
C LEU A 501 -22.92 -22.70 -21.50
N GLY A 502 -24.08 -22.71 -22.15
CA GLY A 502 -24.97 -23.87 -22.21
C GLY A 502 -25.76 -24.09 -20.92
N ILE A 503 -26.00 -23.05 -20.12
CA ILE A 503 -26.96 -23.10 -19.03
C ILE A 503 -28.37 -23.01 -19.61
N GLN A 504 -29.24 -23.91 -19.19
CA GLN A 504 -30.57 -24.11 -19.73
C GLN A 504 -31.62 -24.05 -18.62
N PRO A 505 -32.89 -23.81 -18.98
CA PRO A 505 -34.00 -24.03 -18.06
C PRO A 505 -33.94 -25.44 -17.46
N SER A 506 -34.34 -25.56 -16.19
CA SER A 506 -34.33 -26.83 -15.42
C SER A 506 -32.96 -27.36 -15.00
N ASP A 507 -31.86 -26.68 -15.30
CA ASP A 507 -30.53 -27.06 -14.79
C ASP A 507 -30.47 -27.01 -13.24
N CYS A 508 -29.64 -27.88 -12.67
CA CYS A 508 -29.26 -27.85 -11.25
C CYS A 508 -27.84 -27.27 -11.12
N LEU A 509 -27.73 -26.05 -10.59
CA LEU A 509 -26.48 -25.31 -10.51
C LEU A 509 -25.99 -25.16 -9.07
N MET A 510 -24.71 -25.42 -8.85
CA MET A 510 -23.99 -24.97 -7.66
C MET A 510 -23.09 -23.80 -8.03
N VAL A 511 -23.43 -22.61 -7.56
CA VAL A 511 -22.81 -21.35 -7.99
C VAL A 511 -21.80 -20.86 -6.95
N HIS A 512 -20.57 -20.64 -7.41
CA HIS A 512 -19.52 -19.91 -6.72
C HIS A 512 -19.32 -18.57 -7.43
N SER A 513 -19.19 -17.47 -6.69
CA SER A 513 -19.20 -16.15 -7.32
C SER A 513 -18.25 -15.13 -6.68
N SER A 514 -17.75 -14.22 -7.50
CA SER A 514 -16.99 -13.04 -7.09
C SER A 514 -17.58 -11.80 -7.76
N LEU A 515 -18.48 -11.09 -7.06
CA LEU A 515 -19.12 -9.88 -7.60
C LEU A 515 -18.10 -8.83 -8.04
N LYS A 516 -17.01 -8.66 -7.28
CA LYS A 516 -15.94 -7.70 -7.59
C LYS A 516 -15.28 -7.99 -8.95
N SER A 517 -15.23 -9.25 -9.37
CA SER A 517 -14.61 -9.63 -10.65
C SER A 517 -15.39 -9.15 -11.86
N PHE A 518 -16.67 -8.81 -11.72
CA PHE A 518 -17.49 -8.24 -12.80
C PHE A 518 -17.21 -6.76 -13.07
N GLY A 519 -16.44 -6.07 -12.22
CA GLY A 519 -16.38 -4.62 -12.24
C GLY A 519 -17.65 -4.02 -11.66
N PHE A 520 -18.37 -3.20 -12.42
CA PHE A 520 -19.62 -2.58 -11.98
C PHE A 520 -20.82 -3.33 -12.56
N VAL A 521 -21.57 -4.03 -11.71
CA VAL A 521 -22.86 -4.62 -12.07
C VAL A 521 -23.97 -3.63 -11.72
N GLU A 522 -24.74 -3.20 -12.72
CA GLU A 522 -25.94 -2.40 -12.48
C GLU A 522 -26.91 -3.21 -11.61
N GLY A 523 -27.36 -2.67 -10.47
CA GLY A 523 -28.18 -3.41 -9.50
C GLY A 523 -27.41 -4.41 -8.60
N GLY A 524 -26.09 -4.52 -8.75
CA GLY A 524 -25.23 -5.28 -7.83
C GLY A 524 -25.52 -6.78 -7.79
N ALA A 525 -25.50 -7.36 -6.58
CA ALA A 525 -25.72 -8.80 -6.38
C ALA A 525 -27.10 -9.26 -6.85
N ASP A 526 -28.14 -8.44 -6.68
CA ASP A 526 -29.50 -8.79 -7.07
C ASP A 526 -29.62 -9.05 -8.58
N THR A 527 -28.97 -8.24 -9.40
CA THR A 527 -28.96 -8.44 -10.86
C THR A 527 -28.29 -9.75 -11.29
N VAL A 528 -27.26 -10.21 -10.57
CA VAL A 528 -26.65 -11.52 -10.82
C VAL A 528 -27.60 -12.65 -10.47
N ILE A 529 -28.30 -12.54 -9.33
CA ILE A 529 -29.27 -13.53 -8.88
C ILE A 529 -30.46 -13.59 -9.83
N ASP A 530 -31.00 -12.44 -10.23
CA ASP A 530 -32.12 -12.35 -11.18
C ASP A 530 -31.76 -12.98 -12.52
N ALA A 531 -30.54 -12.76 -13.02
CA ALA A 531 -30.08 -13.38 -14.27
C ALA A 531 -29.99 -14.91 -14.17
N LEU A 532 -29.51 -15.44 -13.03
CA LEU A 532 -29.48 -16.89 -12.79
C LEU A 532 -30.89 -17.48 -12.75
N GLN A 533 -31.80 -16.85 -12.01
CA GLN A 533 -33.20 -17.28 -11.89
C GLN A 533 -33.94 -17.19 -13.23
N GLU A 534 -33.63 -16.18 -14.06
CA GLU A 534 -34.22 -16.01 -15.40
C GLU A 534 -33.81 -17.13 -16.36
N VAL A 535 -32.53 -17.53 -16.38
CA VAL A 535 -32.04 -18.57 -17.29
C VAL A 535 -32.44 -19.98 -16.83
N VAL A 536 -32.32 -20.26 -15.53
CA VAL A 536 -32.59 -21.59 -14.97
C VAL A 536 -34.09 -21.84 -14.80
N THR A 537 -34.87 -20.78 -14.55
CA THR A 537 -36.30 -20.81 -14.21
C THR A 537 -36.61 -21.59 -12.93
N GLU A 538 -37.85 -21.46 -12.42
CA GLU A 538 -38.28 -22.18 -11.21
C GLU A 538 -38.26 -23.72 -11.35
N ALA A 539 -38.26 -24.23 -12.59
CA ALA A 539 -38.20 -25.66 -12.86
C ALA A 539 -36.81 -26.27 -12.56
N GLY A 540 -35.77 -25.44 -12.43
CA GLY A 540 -34.41 -25.86 -12.08
C GLY A 540 -34.07 -25.58 -10.62
N ILE A 541 -32.77 -25.66 -10.31
CA ILE A 541 -32.24 -25.34 -8.99
C ILE A 541 -31.05 -24.39 -9.13
N VAL A 542 -31.11 -23.26 -8.44
CA VAL A 542 -29.93 -22.40 -8.20
C VAL A 542 -29.52 -22.58 -6.75
N ALA A 543 -28.35 -23.16 -6.52
CA ALA A 543 -27.79 -23.38 -5.20
C ALA A 543 -26.48 -22.62 -5.00
N MET A 544 -26.23 -22.15 -3.78
CA MET A 544 -24.99 -21.45 -3.41
C MET A 544 -24.49 -21.93 -2.05
N PRO A 545 -23.17 -22.07 -1.86
CA PRO A 545 -22.59 -22.24 -0.54
C PRO A 545 -23.00 -21.11 0.41
N ALA A 546 -23.38 -21.46 1.64
CA ALA A 546 -23.82 -20.54 2.68
C ALA A 546 -23.01 -20.73 3.97
N PHE A 547 -21.69 -20.91 3.84
CA PHE A 547 -20.84 -21.33 4.96
C PHE A 547 -20.77 -20.27 6.06
N CYS A 548 -20.65 -20.73 7.30
CA CYS A 548 -20.52 -19.89 8.50
C CYS A 548 -19.56 -20.52 9.50
N ASP A 549 -18.98 -19.70 10.36
CA ASP A 549 -17.95 -20.08 11.32
C ASP A 549 -18.57 -20.46 12.67
N CYS A 550 -19.44 -21.47 12.64
CA CYS A 550 -20.14 -22.03 13.81
C CYS A 550 -19.48 -23.32 14.34
N ALA A 551 -18.32 -23.71 13.79
CA ALA A 551 -17.52 -24.80 14.33
C ALA A 551 -16.99 -24.44 15.74
N GLU A 552 -16.49 -25.42 16.47
CA GLU A 552 -15.90 -25.22 17.79
C GLU A 552 -14.77 -24.17 17.73
N GLY A 553 -14.85 -23.16 18.60
CA GLY A 553 -13.93 -22.00 18.59
C GLY A 553 -14.24 -20.92 17.53
N GLY A 554 -15.28 -21.12 16.71
CA GLY A 554 -15.71 -20.19 15.68
C GLY A 554 -16.45 -18.95 16.20
N SER A 555 -16.41 -17.89 15.41
CA SER A 555 -16.92 -16.55 15.76
C SER A 555 -18.43 -16.38 15.65
N SER A 556 -19.15 -17.31 15.00
CA SER A 556 -20.56 -17.13 14.64
C SER A 556 -21.56 -17.63 15.69
N GLY A 557 -21.08 -18.25 16.78
CA GLY A 557 -21.93 -18.80 17.84
C GLY A 557 -22.83 -19.94 17.35
N ALA A 558 -24.01 -20.08 17.96
CA ALA A 558 -24.96 -21.13 17.61
C ALA A 558 -25.65 -20.87 16.26
N TYR A 559 -25.57 -21.84 15.36
CA TYR A 559 -26.14 -21.78 14.02
C TYR A 559 -27.67 -21.75 14.06
N ASP A 560 -28.25 -20.77 13.36
CA ASP A 560 -29.67 -20.62 13.08
C ASP A 560 -29.80 -20.33 11.56
N PRO A 561 -30.41 -21.24 10.77
CA PRO A 561 -30.55 -21.06 9.33
C PRO A 561 -31.18 -19.72 8.93
N ALA A 562 -32.09 -19.19 9.75
CA ALA A 562 -32.81 -17.95 9.46
C ALA A 562 -31.96 -16.70 9.72
N THR A 563 -31.16 -16.70 10.79
CA THR A 563 -30.50 -15.48 11.28
C THR A 563 -28.99 -15.47 11.12
N THR A 564 -28.31 -16.62 11.10
CA THR A 564 -26.85 -16.67 11.02
C THR A 564 -26.37 -16.11 9.67
N PRO A 565 -25.53 -15.07 9.64
CA PRO A 565 -25.01 -14.54 8.38
C PRO A 565 -24.06 -15.53 7.70
N ILE A 566 -23.96 -15.45 6.38
CA ILE A 566 -22.90 -16.15 5.64
C ILE A 566 -21.55 -15.49 5.94
N GLY A 567 -20.50 -16.31 6.06
CA GLY A 567 -19.14 -15.84 6.25
C GLY A 567 -18.70 -14.90 5.15
N LYS A 568 -18.08 -13.76 5.52
CA LYS A 568 -17.68 -12.71 4.55
C LYS A 568 -16.77 -13.23 3.42
N TRP A 569 -16.02 -14.31 3.65
CA TRP A 569 -15.15 -14.96 2.66
C TRP A 569 -15.89 -15.75 1.57
N VAL A 570 -17.18 -16.04 1.76
CA VAL A 570 -18.01 -16.74 0.76
C VAL A 570 -18.51 -15.76 -0.31
N GLY A 571 -18.83 -14.52 0.08
CA GLY A 571 -19.14 -13.42 -0.85
C GLY A 571 -20.50 -12.75 -0.62
N LEU A 572 -20.69 -11.60 -1.27
CA LEU A 572 -21.91 -10.80 -1.13
C LEU A 572 -23.12 -11.44 -1.83
N ILE A 573 -22.92 -12.07 -2.99
CA ILE A 573 -24.02 -12.67 -3.77
C ILE A 573 -24.73 -13.78 -2.97
N PRO A 574 -24.05 -14.76 -2.34
CA PRO A 574 -24.72 -15.75 -1.50
C PRO A 574 -25.48 -15.15 -0.31
N GLU A 575 -24.95 -14.11 0.33
CA GLU A 575 -25.62 -13.44 1.46
C GLU A 575 -26.86 -12.63 1.02
N THR A 576 -26.83 -12.01 -0.17
CA THR A 576 -28.02 -11.41 -0.78
C THR A 576 -29.04 -12.48 -1.16
N PHE A 577 -28.57 -13.59 -1.75
CA PHE A 577 -29.41 -14.73 -2.14
C PHE A 577 -30.13 -15.34 -0.93
N ARG A 578 -29.42 -15.58 0.18
CA ARG A 578 -29.99 -16.11 1.43
C ARG A 578 -31.15 -15.27 1.97
N LYS A 579 -31.12 -13.96 1.75
CA LYS A 579 -32.12 -13.02 2.29
C LYS A 579 -33.38 -12.92 1.43
N ARG A 580 -33.43 -13.58 0.27
CA ARG A 580 -34.62 -13.59 -0.58
C ARG A 580 -35.72 -14.47 0.04
N PRO A 581 -37.00 -14.05 -0.06
CA PRO A 581 -38.10 -14.72 0.64
C PRO A 581 -38.38 -16.15 0.13
N ASP A 582 -37.99 -16.45 -1.11
CA ASP A 582 -38.19 -17.72 -1.81
C ASP A 582 -36.95 -18.63 -1.81
N VAL A 583 -35.91 -18.25 -1.06
CA VAL A 583 -34.67 -19.03 -0.93
C VAL A 583 -34.67 -19.79 0.38
N LEU A 584 -34.39 -21.09 0.30
CA LEU A 584 -34.28 -21.98 1.44
C LEU A 584 -32.81 -22.19 1.81
N ARG A 585 -32.53 -22.48 3.08
CA ARG A 585 -31.18 -22.82 3.57
C ARG A 585 -31.19 -24.14 4.33
N SER A 586 -30.23 -25.01 4.02
CA SER A 586 -30.05 -26.28 4.72
C SER A 586 -29.72 -26.08 6.21
N ARG A 587 -29.93 -27.14 7.01
CA ARG A 587 -29.70 -27.13 8.46
C ARG A 587 -28.24 -27.38 8.88
N HIS A 588 -27.32 -27.52 7.93
CA HIS A 588 -25.94 -27.84 8.23
C HIS A 588 -25.19 -26.65 8.87
N PRO A 589 -24.55 -26.79 10.05
CA PRO A 589 -24.08 -25.64 10.82
C PRO A 589 -22.81 -24.96 10.32
N THR A 590 -21.95 -25.66 9.57
CA THR A 590 -20.70 -25.10 9.04
C THR A 590 -20.75 -24.91 7.52
N HIS A 591 -21.21 -25.94 6.81
CA HIS A 591 -21.25 -26.02 5.35
C HIS A 591 -22.66 -25.98 4.74
N SER A 592 -23.56 -25.14 5.28
CA SER A 592 -24.91 -25.01 4.71
C SER A 592 -24.89 -24.56 3.25
N VAL A 593 -25.95 -24.90 2.54
CA VAL A 593 -26.27 -24.48 1.17
C VAL A 593 -27.59 -23.73 1.18
N CYS A 594 -27.65 -22.62 0.44
CA CYS A 594 -28.90 -21.97 0.06
C CYS A 594 -29.35 -22.47 -1.31
N ALA A 595 -30.65 -22.68 -1.52
CA ALA A 595 -31.20 -23.09 -2.80
C ALA A 595 -32.54 -22.42 -3.13
N TRP A 596 -32.76 -22.23 -4.42
CA TRP A 596 -33.98 -21.69 -5.02
C TRP A 596 -34.48 -22.60 -6.15
N GLY A 597 -35.79 -22.64 -6.33
CA GLY A 597 -36.49 -23.45 -7.34
C GLY A 597 -37.58 -24.33 -6.73
N GLN A 598 -38.48 -24.87 -7.55
CA GLN A 598 -39.63 -25.67 -7.08
C GLN A 598 -39.23 -26.90 -6.26
N LYS A 599 -38.02 -27.42 -6.48
CA LYS A 599 -37.45 -28.59 -5.77
C LYS A 599 -36.36 -28.21 -4.76
N ALA A 600 -36.25 -26.94 -4.36
CA ALA A 600 -35.22 -26.50 -3.41
C ALA A 600 -35.30 -27.22 -2.06
N GLU A 601 -36.51 -27.44 -1.53
CA GLU A 601 -36.71 -28.16 -0.27
C GLU A 601 -36.23 -29.61 -0.37
N GLU A 602 -36.66 -30.32 -1.42
CA GLU A 602 -36.21 -31.69 -1.71
C GLU A 602 -34.69 -31.74 -1.88
N PHE A 603 -34.10 -30.77 -2.57
CA PHE A 603 -32.64 -30.70 -2.77
C PHE A 603 -31.87 -30.53 -1.46
N LEU A 604 -32.36 -29.66 -0.56
CA LEU A 604 -31.70 -29.38 0.72
C LEU A 604 -31.99 -30.41 1.82
N GLN A 605 -33.02 -31.24 1.65
CA GLN A 605 -33.40 -32.24 2.65
C GLN A 605 -32.32 -33.31 2.84
N GLN A 606 -31.93 -33.61 4.06
CA GLN A 606 -30.92 -34.63 4.34
C GLN A 606 -31.36 -35.43 5.57
N ALA A 607 -31.14 -36.75 5.58
CA ALA A 607 -31.51 -37.61 6.70
C ALA A 607 -30.77 -37.22 7.98
N SER A 608 -29.48 -36.91 7.86
CA SER A 608 -28.65 -36.33 8.92
C SER A 608 -28.00 -35.04 8.42
N PRO A 609 -28.43 -33.85 8.86
CA PRO A 609 -27.89 -32.58 8.35
C PRO A 609 -26.48 -32.25 8.85
N TYR A 610 -25.83 -33.15 9.59
CA TYR A 610 -24.50 -32.95 10.19
C TYR A 610 -23.41 -33.79 9.52
N ASP A 611 -23.75 -34.48 8.42
CA ASP A 611 -22.78 -35.12 7.56
C ASP A 611 -22.57 -34.24 6.31
N THR A 612 -21.39 -33.63 6.19
CA THR A 612 -21.16 -32.55 5.22
C THR A 612 -21.33 -33.02 3.78
N PHE A 613 -20.87 -34.24 3.48
CA PHE A 613 -20.81 -34.76 2.11
C PHE A 613 -21.52 -36.10 1.95
N ALA A 614 -22.46 -36.47 2.82
CA ALA A 614 -23.30 -37.65 2.64
C ALA A 614 -23.91 -37.72 1.21
N GLU A 615 -24.22 -38.93 0.73
CA GLU A 615 -24.76 -39.10 -0.61
C GLU A 615 -26.14 -38.44 -0.83
N ASP A 616 -26.88 -38.14 0.24
CA ASP A 616 -28.16 -37.44 0.23
C ASP A 616 -28.00 -35.93 0.57
N SER A 617 -26.78 -35.46 0.79
CA SER A 617 -26.46 -34.04 0.93
C SER A 617 -26.71 -33.28 -0.39
N PRO A 618 -26.81 -31.93 -0.36
CA PRO A 618 -26.87 -31.12 -1.58
C PRO A 618 -25.74 -31.43 -2.58
N TRP A 619 -24.55 -31.77 -2.10
CA TRP A 619 -23.39 -32.12 -2.93
C TRP A 619 -23.57 -33.48 -3.61
N GLY A 620 -24.06 -34.49 -2.86
CA GLY A 620 -24.36 -35.81 -3.40
C GLY A 620 -25.51 -35.79 -4.41
N LYS A 621 -26.54 -34.96 -4.15
CA LYS A 621 -27.66 -34.76 -5.08
C LYS A 621 -27.25 -34.01 -6.34
N LEU A 622 -26.38 -33.01 -6.22
CA LEU A 622 -25.80 -32.35 -7.40
C LEU A 622 -25.14 -33.39 -8.33
N LEU A 623 -24.37 -34.33 -7.77
CA LEU A 623 -23.77 -35.43 -8.55
C LEU A 623 -24.83 -36.35 -9.16
N LYS A 624 -25.78 -36.83 -8.37
CA LYS A 624 -26.85 -37.75 -8.82
C LYS A 624 -27.72 -37.16 -9.93
N GLN A 625 -27.98 -35.85 -9.86
CA GLN A 625 -28.77 -35.10 -10.84
C GLN A 625 -27.94 -34.65 -12.05
N LYS A 626 -26.64 -34.99 -12.12
CA LYS A 626 -25.71 -34.50 -13.16
C LYS A 626 -25.70 -32.97 -13.25
N GLY A 627 -25.80 -32.31 -12.10
CA GLY A 627 -25.78 -30.86 -11.99
C GLY A 627 -24.43 -30.25 -12.37
N LYS A 628 -24.41 -28.94 -12.53
CA LYS A 628 -23.25 -28.16 -12.99
C LYS A 628 -22.68 -27.33 -11.83
N VAL A 629 -21.36 -27.22 -11.76
CA VAL A 629 -20.69 -26.25 -10.88
C VAL A 629 -20.36 -25.02 -11.71
N LEU A 630 -20.95 -23.88 -11.37
CA LEU A 630 -20.79 -22.62 -12.09
C LEU A 630 -19.89 -21.68 -11.30
N PHE A 631 -18.84 -21.17 -11.97
CA PHE A 631 -17.98 -20.13 -11.42
C PHE A 631 -18.27 -18.80 -12.12
N LEU A 632 -18.79 -17.84 -11.37
CA LEU A 632 -19.06 -16.49 -11.84
C LEU A 632 -17.90 -15.55 -11.42
N GLY A 633 -17.15 -15.08 -12.40
CA GLY A 633 -15.92 -14.32 -12.18
C GLY A 633 -14.75 -15.19 -11.68
N GLU A 634 -13.74 -14.57 -11.05
CA GLU A 634 -12.56 -15.26 -10.53
C GLU A 634 -12.85 -15.96 -9.18
N ALA A 635 -13.81 -16.89 -9.18
CA ALA A 635 -14.27 -17.64 -8.01
C ALA A 635 -13.78 -19.10 -7.97
N ILE A 636 -13.02 -19.53 -8.97
CA ILE A 636 -12.67 -20.94 -9.19
C ILE A 636 -11.85 -21.56 -8.05
N GLY A 637 -11.03 -20.76 -7.37
CA GLY A 637 -10.27 -21.21 -6.19
C GLY A 637 -11.16 -21.61 -5.00
N GLY A 638 -12.46 -21.27 -5.04
CA GLY A 638 -13.46 -21.61 -4.03
C GLY A 638 -14.28 -22.87 -4.32
N ASN A 639 -13.84 -23.73 -5.26
CA ASN A 639 -14.57 -24.95 -5.64
C ASN A 639 -14.71 -25.96 -4.49
N THR A 640 -15.82 -25.88 -3.74
CA THR A 640 -16.09 -26.79 -2.61
C THR A 640 -16.41 -28.22 -3.06
N PHE A 641 -16.86 -28.44 -4.31
CA PHE A 641 -17.18 -29.79 -4.78
C PHE A 641 -15.97 -30.74 -4.71
N LEU A 642 -14.76 -30.20 -4.76
CA LEU A 642 -13.53 -30.96 -4.58
C LEU A 642 -13.44 -31.59 -3.18
N HIS A 643 -13.94 -30.92 -2.13
CA HIS A 643 -14.01 -31.50 -0.79
C HIS A 643 -15.01 -32.68 -0.73
N ALA A 644 -16.10 -32.63 -1.49
CA ALA A 644 -17.00 -33.78 -1.60
C ALA A 644 -16.28 -34.99 -2.22
N CYS A 645 -15.48 -34.77 -3.27
CA CYS A 645 -14.64 -35.82 -3.85
C CYS A 645 -13.61 -36.37 -2.84
N GLU A 646 -13.03 -35.51 -2.00
CA GLU A 646 -12.10 -35.94 -0.95
C GLU A 646 -12.80 -36.87 0.06
N GLY A 647 -14.00 -36.51 0.52
CA GLY A 647 -14.82 -37.34 1.40
C GLY A 647 -15.17 -38.69 0.78
N TRP A 648 -15.67 -38.68 -0.46
CA TRP A 648 -16.14 -39.89 -1.15
C TRP A 648 -15.04 -40.87 -1.57
N TYR A 649 -13.88 -40.36 -2.00
CA TYR A 649 -12.85 -41.21 -2.62
C TYR A 649 -11.61 -41.43 -1.75
N ASN A 650 -11.39 -40.59 -0.75
CA ASN A 650 -10.16 -40.62 0.04
C ASN A 650 -10.43 -40.63 1.57
N SER A 651 -11.69 -40.41 1.99
CA SER A 651 -12.23 -40.62 3.34
C SER A 651 -11.33 -40.13 4.48
N TYR A 652 -10.75 -38.94 4.32
CA TYR A 652 -9.79 -38.38 5.29
C TYR A 652 -10.28 -37.11 5.98
N LEU A 653 -11.50 -36.64 5.67
CA LEU A 653 -12.02 -35.41 6.26
C LEU A 653 -12.29 -35.63 7.75
N ASP A 654 -12.00 -34.61 8.55
CA ASP A 654 -12.07 -34.69 10.00
C ASP A 654 -13.52 -34.59 10.50
N SER A 655 -13.71 -34.69 11.82
CA SER A 655 -14.96 -34.31 12.47
C SER A 655 -14.73 -33.15 13.41
N THR A 656 -15.76 -32.32 13.61
CA THR A 656 -15.72 -31.20 14.56
C THR A 656 -17.04 -31.09 15.30
N PHE A 657 -17.10 -30.30 16.37
CA PHE A 657 -18.36 -29.93 17.00
C PHE A 657 -18.84 -28.58 16.49
N ALA A 658 -20.16 -28.40 16.44
CA ALA A 658 -20.77 -27.11 16.15
C ALA A 658 -21.98 -26.87 17.06
N LEU A 659 -22.23 -25.62 17.41
CA LEU A 659 -23.44 -25.25 18.15
C LEU A 659 -24.58 -25.00 17.16
N CYS A 660 -25.74 -25.61 17.40
CA CYS A 660 -26.96 -25.41 16.62
C CYS A 660 -28.08 -24.92 17.53
N LYS A 661 -28.85 -23.94 17.06
CA LYS A 661 -30.08 -23.48 17.71
C LYS A 661 -31.28 -24.22 17.11
N THR A 662 -32.03 -24.90 17.97
CA THR A 662 -33.40 -25.38 17.68
C THR A 662 -34.39 -24.42 18.34
N PRO A 663 -35.69 -24.50 18.02
CA PRO A 663 -36.70 -23.67 18.70
C PRO A 663 -36.68 -23.81 20.23
N GLU A 664 -36.26 -24.98 20.74
CA GLU A 664 -36.30 -25.33 22.16
C GLU A 664 -34.98 -25.09 22.89
N ARG A 665 -33.82 -25.22 22.21
CA ARG A 665 -32.50 -25.12 22.87
C ARG A 665 -31.34 -24.87 21.91
N VAL A 666 -30.19 -24.48 22.47
CA VAL A 666 -28.89 -24.60 21.81
C VAL A 666 -28.30 -25.97 22.16
N GLN A 667 -27.81 -26.70 21.16
CA GLN A 667 -27.18 -28.01 21.34
C GLN A 667 -25.88 -28.11 20.55
N SER A 668 -24.91 -28.84 21.10
CA SER A 668 -23.69 -29.23 20.37
C SER A 668 -23.98 -30.45 19.51
N VAL A 669 -23.53 -30.43 18.26
CA VAL A 669 -23.69 -31.52 17.30
C VAL A 669 -22.33 -31.91 16.72
N LEU A 670 -22.13 -33.21 16.49
CA LEU A 670 -20.95 -33.72 15.80
C LEU A 670 -21.14 -33.56 14.29
N VAL A 671 -20.29 -32.74 13.67
CA VAL A 671 -20.20 -32.57 12.22
C VAL A 671 -19.18 -33.56 11.67
N LYS A 672 -19.62 -34.42 10.74
CA LYS A 672 -18.79 -35.38 10.02
C LYS A 672 -18.36 -34.82 8.67
N ASP A 673 -17.28 -35.38 8.14
CA ASP A 673 -16.63 -34.96 6.89
C ASP A 673 -16.38 -33.45 6.83
N TYR A 674 -15.92 -32.89 7.94
CA TYR A 674 -15.63 -31.46 8.08
C TYR A 674 -14.36 -31.09 7.32
N PRO A 675 -14.43 -30.22 6.27
CA PRO A 675 -13.25 -29.73 5.60
C PRO A 675 -12.63 -28.57 6.43
N GLY A 676 -11.79 -28.92 7.40
CA GLY A 676 -11.12 -27.95 8.30
C GLY A 676 -10.10 -27.01 7.66
N GLY A 677 -9.91 -27.10 6.34
CA GLY A 677 -9.03 -26.22 5.59
C GLY A 677 -8.63 -26.82 4.24
N CYS A 678 -8.20 -25.96 3.33
CA CYS A 678 -7.81 -26.35 1.99
C CYS A 678 -6.34 -26.80 1.95
N ARG A 679 -6.02 -27.91 1.26
CA ARG A 679 -4.63 -28.38 1.07
C ARG A 679 -3.85 -27.49 0.09
N GLY A 680 -3.40 -26.33 0.56
CA GLY A 680 -2.37 -25.49 -0.07
C GLY A 680 -2.34 -25.48 -1.61
N ARG A 681 -1.15 -25.72 -2.17
CA ARG A 681 -0.77 -25.60 -3.60
C ARG A 681 -1.68 -26.31 -4.61
N TRP A 682 -2.54 -27.23 -4.19
CA TRP A 682 -3.41 -27.95 -5.12
C TRP A 682 -4.66 -27.14 -5.51
N TYR A 683 -5.31 -26.41 -4.60
CA TYR A 683 -6.66 -25.86 -4.80
C TYR A 683 -6.75 -24.32 -4.88
N LYS A 684 -6.00 -23.60 -4.03
CA LYS A 684 -6.16 -22.15 -3.80
C LYS A 684 -5.41 -21.24 -4.78
N LEU A 685 -4.82 -21.81 -5.83
CA LEU A 685 -4.10 -21.04 -6.85
C LEU A 685 -4.99 -20.59 -8.02
N GLY A 686 -6.32 -20.68 -7.87
CA GLY A 686 -7.27 -20.29 -8.90
C GLY A 686 -7.01 -21.05 -10.21
N ARG A 687 -6.85 -20.34 -11.32
CA ARG A 687 -6.49 -20.96 -12.61
C ARG A 687 -5.10 -21.60 -12.62
N ASN A 688 -4.19 -21.24 -11.71
CA ASN A 688 -2.88 -21.87 -11.61
C ASN A 688 -2.90 -23.15 -10.76
N ALA A 689 -4.06 -23.53 -10.24
CA ALA A 689 -4.23 -24.75 -9.47
C ALA A 689 -4.01 -25.99 -10.36
N PRO A 690 -3.20 -26.97 -9.94
CA PRO A 690 -2.98 -28.20 -10.70
C PRO A 690 -4.24 -28.97 -11.06
N TRP A 691 -5.30 -28.97 -10.22
CA TRP A 691 -6.57 -29.62 -10.58
C TRP A 691 -7.23 -28.95 -11.79
N PHE A 692 -7.18 -27.61 -11.84
CA PHE A 692 -7.80 -26.85 -12.91
C PHE A 692 -7.07 -27.09 -14.24
N GLN A 693 -5.74 -27.06 -14.22
CA GLN A 693 -4.94 -27.38 -15.39
C GLN A 693 -5.26 -28.78 -15.95
N LYS A 694 -5.40 -29.79 -15.07
CA LYS A 694 -5.81 -31.14 -15.47
C LYS A 694 -7.23 -31.21 -16.06
N LEU A 695 -8.20 -30.48 -15.50
CA LEU A 695 -9.56 -30.45 -16.07
C LEU A 695 -9.59 -29.76 -17.44
N LYS A 696 -8.77 -28.72 -17.60
CA LYS A 696 -8.61 -28.01 -18.88
C LYS A 696 -8.02 -28.92 -19.96
N GLU A 697 -6.95 -29.66 -19.64
CA GLU A 697 -6.36 -30.65 -20.55
C GLU A 697 -7.36 -31.73 -21.00
N ARG A 698 -8.32 -32.07 -20.14
CA ARG A 698 -9.36 -33.09 -20.42
C ARG A 698 -10.61 -32.53 -21.10
N GLY A 699 -10.69 -31.23 -21.37
CA GLY A 699 -11.86 -30.60 -22.00
C GLY A 699 -13.14 -30.67 -21.16
N VAL A 700 -13.03 -30.81 -19.83
CA VAL A 700 -14.18 -30.90 -18.90
C VAL A 700 -14.72 -29.52 -18.51
N PHE A 701 -13.99 -28.47 -18.84
CA PHE A 701 -14.30 -27.10 -18.48
C PHE A 701 -14.73 -26.29 -19.71
N GLN A 702 -15.86 -25.57 -19.59
CA GLN A 702 -16.31 -24.58 -20.57
C GLN A 702 -16.14 -23.19 -19.97
N GLU A 703 -15.77 -22.22 -20.81
CA GLU A 703 -15.68 -20.81 -20.43
C GLU A 703 -16.32 -19.93 -21.50
N THR A 704 -16.98 -18.87 -21.04
CA THR A 704 -17.38 -17.73 -21.86
C THR A 704 -17.03 -16.44 -21.12
N ARG A 705 -17.15 -15.30 -21.80
CA ARG A 705 -16.94 -13.96 -21.26
C ARG A 705 -18.21 -13.14 -21.42
N ILE A 706 -18.48 -12.28 -20.45
CA ILE A 706 -19.68 -11.43 -20.47
C ILE A 706 -19.37 -10.10 -21.20
N ASN A 707 -18.08 -9.73 -21.28
CA ASN A 707 -17.54 -8.69 -22.16
C ASN A 707 -16.02 -8.90 -22.39
N ASP A 708 -15.39 -8.11 -23.25
CA ASP A 708 -13.95 -8.24 -23.58
C ASP A 708 -13.01 -8.13 -22.37
N THR A 709 -13.52 -7.60 -21.25
CA THR A 709 -12.80 -7.24 -20.03
C THR A 709 -13.17 -8.06 -18.78
N VAL A 710 -14.20 -8.94 -18.84
CA VAL A 710 -14.79 -9.68 -17.71
C VAL A 710 -15.04 -11.14 -18.06
#